data_AF-A0A142XFD4-F1
#
_entry.id   AF-A0A142XFD4-F1
#
_cell.length_a   1.000
_cell.length_b   1.000
_cell.length_c   1.000
_cell.angle_alpha   90.00
_cell.angle_beta   90.00
_cell.angle_gamma   90.00
#
_symmetry.space_group_name_H-M   'P 1'
#
loop_
_entity.id
_entity.type
_entity.pdbx_description
1 polymer ?
#
loop_
_entity_poly.entity_id
_entity_poly.type
_entity_poly.pdbx_seq_one_letter_code
_entity_poly.pdbx_strand_id
1 'polypeptide(L)'
;MRRFLLAVAVFLTATTTPTFAGYIIIRVLLEGSGVGPGGDGIPGGPGGLGSPYMPGGPSAGSPGGYMGGSKGGPPGGMPGSGGSKGGPPGGYMGGSKGGPPGGMPGMPSMPGPLGSSGLGKPGASFGGTSHAGVVEQDPTRSIVVVIPLESDLLKSRLHRDKNPGLNNPEFRKFSLQYYGQELTARLFIDSTSIQFYDELLRTPGPKKTRGTEMREKYEAWQRGKTDARLLYEAMELALHSGFVKEALTYANELVTAAEDPKLALPERDVKPFVATWGKVGKAIAERPTQLSDAEDWKSRLNYQNVRIADRYAIVYADTPAPEVQRRATQLNDNLAAFYLWHATQGVALPVPQKPLVVVLAPQTPALRKLHFALDGLPMADAFYAPDHDVLVLSPERTDEVGQTFLRQTQQMFSHGLNRDQILANQLPPKLDHTGEKGPRPDDIARASTIAAVEKLAIDEADIAAVSREGTRQLMHAAGVLPKHVTLPSWLTGGAVNFFTRPRGPAYVTVGDSEKMNMHVALTTGYGVPNYVLQRYLRDLATKKELPADSARLLENVLGDVYFTGIKDGLDPDPAPPKKPKKPAQTAAQPPRPGGSGDGGEGFGSGGPLRPGSGGPGPMRPGSGGPGLPGMPGMSGGPGMVGGSGGVPGGVLSADYEDPATLLRKKQQRLAIKANATSWALYYYLIQHKPEQLRQYVTELNKLPRDLPIDGKTAFAVFVRVFKLSTTADGAADAKELKKFADEWLTYINTVPLVGVDIPLVAPEPPKNVTPGTGPGGFPGGFPGGSPGGGRPGGGGNPDQN
;
A
#
# COMPACT_ATOMS: atom_id res chain seq x y z
N MET A 1 29.04 -27.16 -9.65
CA MET A 1 28.44 -26.41 -8.52
C MET A 1 29.45 -25.59 -7.71
N ARG A 2 30.59 -26.12 -7.22
CA ARG A 2 31.54 -25.34 -6.39
C ARG A 2 32.06 -24.04 -7.02
N ARG A 3 32.33 -24.00 -8.34
CA ARG A 3 32.75 -22.76 -9.04
C ARG A 3 31.61 -21.74 -9.23
N PHE A 4 30.35 -22.18 -9.28
CA PHE A 4 29.17 -21.31 -9.35
C PHE A 4 28.84 -20.72 -7.97
N LEU A 5 28.95 -21.53 -6.91
CA LEU A 5 28.84 -21.05 -5.52
C LEU A 5 29.96 -20.07 -5.15
N LEU A 6 31.18 -20.24 -5.69
CA LEU A 6 32.27 -19.27 -5.53
C LEU A 6 32.00 -17.94 -6.26
N ALA A 7 31.40 -17.95 -7.45
CA ALA A 7 31.03 -16.72 -8.15
C ALA A 7 29.91 -15.95 -7.42
N VAL A 8 28.93 -16.66 -6.86
CA VAL A 8 27.87 -16.07 -6.03
C VAL A 8 28.43 -15.58 -4.68
N ALA A 9 29.35 -16.34 -4.06
CA ALA A 9 30.01 -15.94 -2.83
C ALA A 9 30.91 -14.71 -3.00
N VAL A 10 31.65 -14.59 -4.11
CA VAL A 10 32.50 -13.41 -4.40
C VAL A 10 31.66 -12.15 -4.68
N PHE A 11 30.45 -12.29 -5.24
CA PHE A 11 29.47 -11.19 -5.29
C PHE A 11 28.81 -10.87 -3.94
N LEU A 12 28.79 -11.82 -2.99
CA LEU A 12 28.21 -11.65 -1.66
C LEU A 12 29.22 -11.16 -0.60
N THR A 13 30.53 -11.39 -0.76
CA THR A 13 31.55 -10.99 0.24
C THR A 13 32.06 -9.56 0.09
N ALA A 14 31.69 -8.84 -0.98
CA ALA A 14 32.06 -7.43 -1.18
C ALA A 14 30.91 -6.43 -0.94
N THR A 15 29.77 -6.89 -0.41
CA THR A 15 28.63 -6.03 -0.09
C THR A 15 28.49 -5.85 1.42
N THR A 16 29.50 -5.21 2.05
CA THR A 16 29.07 -4.16 2.97
C THR A 16 28.20 -3.26 2.10
N THR A 17 26.87 -3.35 2.23
CA THR A 17 25.97 -2.44 1.53
C THR A 17 26.59 -1.07 1.74
N PRO A 18 27.11 -0.41 0.69
CA PRO A 18 27.75 0.87 0.87
C PRO A 18 26.71 1.67 1.61
N THR A 19 27.05 2.05 2.84
CA THR A 19 26.12 2.78 3.66
C THR A 19 25.79 4.00 2.78
N PHE A 20 24.53 4.25 2.51
CA PHE A 20 24.16 5.37 1.66
C PHE A 20 23.84 6.51 2.60
N ALA A 21 24.47 7.66 2.37
CA ALA A 21 24.12 8.89 3.09
C ALA A 21 23.64 9.95 2.11
N GLY A 22 22.71 10.79 2.54
CA GLY A 22 21.96 11.66 1.63
C GLY A 22 20.50 11.25 1.51
N TYR A 23 19.93 10.64 2.56
CA TYR A 23 18.49 10.42 2.65
C TYR A 23 17.96 11.01 3.95
N ILE A 24 16.77 11.58 3.90
CA ILE A 24 15.97 11.88 5.09
C ILE A 24 14.69 11.08 5.03
N ILE A 25 14.15 10.74 6.21
CA ILE A 25 12.83 10.11 6.31
C ILE A 25 11.94 11.06 7.10
N ILE A 26 10.78 11.37 6.52
CA ILE A 26 9.73 12.13 7.20
C ILE A 26 8.58 11.18 7.46
N ARG A 27 8.17 11.12 8.72
CA ARG A 27 7.01 10.34 9.17
C ARG A 27 5.96 11.27 9.75
N VAL A 28 4.77 11.27 9.17
CA VAL A 28 3.61 12.01 9.64
C VAL A 28 2.69 11.05 10.38
N LEU A 29 2.56 11.26 11.69
CA LEU A 29 1.65 10.54 12.56
C LEU A 29 0.23 11.01 12.32
N LEU A 30 -0.69 10.07 12.12
CA LEU A 30 -2.09 10.39 11.96
C LEU A 30 -2.75 10.37 13.34
N GLU A 31 -3.46 11.45 13.65
CA GLU A 31 -4.24 11.51 14.88
C GLU A 31 -5.39 10.51 14.78
N GLY A 32 -5.54 9.70 15.84
CA GLY A 32 -6.66 8.78 15.95
C GLY A 32 -7.95 9.59 16.03
N SER A 33 -8.66 9.72 14.92
CA SER A 33 -10.10 10.01 14.93
C SER A 33 -10.71 9.05 15.97
N GLY A 34 -11.27 9.56 17.06
CA GLY A 34 -11.84 8.78 18.16
C GLY A 34 -13.07 7.97 17.77
N VAL A 35 -12.98 7.14 16.74
CA VAL A 35 -14.01 6.24 16.23
C VAL A 35 -13.87 4.90 16.94
N GLY A 36 -13.99 4.90 18.28
CA GLY A 36 -14.12 3.72 19.13
C GLY A 36 -13.04 2.61 19.00
N PRO A 37 -13.09 1.56 19.82
CA PRO A 37 -12.09 0.49 19.87
C PRO A 37 -12.11 -0.50 18.67
N GLY A 38 -12.57 -0.09 17.49
CA GLY A 38 -12.85 -0.97 16.34
C GLY A 38 -12.02 -0.73 15.08
N GLY A 39 -11.01 0.14 15.14
CA GLY A 39 -10.27 0.68 13.98
C GLY A 39 -8.78 0.37 13.92
N ASP A 40 -8.32 -0.72 14.54
CA ASP A 40 -6.91 -1.14 14.50
C ASP A 40 -6.59 -1.95 13.24
N GLY A 41 -6.62 -1.31 12.08
CA GLY A 41 -6.00 -1.86 10.87
C GLY A 41 -4.54 -1.43 10.82
N ILE A 42 -3.60 -2.37 10.76
CA ILE A 42 -2.18 -2.03 10.52
C ILE A 42 -2.05 -1.56 9.06
N PRO A 43 -1.71 -0.30 8.76
CA PRO A 43 -1.65 0.22 7.41
C PRO A 43 -0.21 0.12 6.90
N GLY A 44 0.00 -0.53 5.74
CA GLY A 44 1.34 -0.73 5.16
C GLY A 44 1.66 -2.17 4.78
N GLY A 45 0.69 -3.08 4.87
CA GLY A 45 0.81 -4.38 4.21
C GLY A 45 0.74 -4.23 2.68
N PRO A 46 1.43 -5.08 1.91
CA PRO A 46 1.25 -5.22 0.46
C PRO A 46 -0.23 -5.44 0.12
N GLY A 47 -0.97 -4.39 -0.27
CA GLY A 47 -2.36 -4.46 -0.72
C GLY A 47 -3.21 -5.51 0.02
N GLY A 48 -3.39 -5.33 1.33
CA GLY A 48 -4.18 -6.25 2.16
C GLY A 48 -5.60 -6.40 1.63
N LEU A 49 -6.06 -7.64 1.54
CA LEU A 49 -7.35 -8.05 1.02
C LEU A 49 -8.48 -7.42 1.83
N GLY A 50 -9.12 -6.38 1.28
CA GLY A 50 -10.41 -5.92 1.77
C GLY A 50 -11.45 -7.01 1.51
N SER A 51 -11.89 -7.71 2.56
CA SER A 51 -12.92 -8.75 2.46
C SER A 51 -14.27 -8.11 2.08
N PRO A 52 -14.88 -8.43 0.91
CA PRO A 52 -16.18 -7.92 0.53
C PRO A 52 -17.23 -9.02 0.63
N TYR A 53 -17.58 -9.46 1.85
CA TYR A 53 -18.70 -10.40 2.04
C TYR A 53 -19.44 -10.16 3.37
N MET A 54 -20.54 -9.41 3.28
CA MET A 54 -21.73 -9.60 4.13
C MET A 54 -22.96 -9.44 3.20
N PRO A 55 -23.41 -10.50 2.51
CA PRO A 55 -24.75 -10.51 1.94
C PRO A 55 -25.77 -10.67 3.08
N GLY A 56 -26.76 -9.78 3.12
CA GLY A 56 -27.89 -9.87 4.04
C GLY A 56 -28.55 -11.24 3.95
N GLY A 57 -28.77 -11.88 5.10
CA GLY A 57 -29.38 -13.19 5.18
C GLY A 57 -30.81 -13.19 4.61
N PRO A 58 -31.22 -14.23 3.87
CA PRO A 58 -32.60 -14.37 3.44
C PRO A 58 -33.47 -14.85 4.60
N SER A 59 -34.59 -14.15 4.78
CA SER A 59 -35.73 -14.56 5.60
C SER A 59 -36.20 -15.96 5.20
N ALA A 60 -36.46 -16.79 6.20
CA ALA A 60 -37.04 -18.12 6.05
C ALA A 60 -38.42 -18.05 5.40
N GLY A 61 -38.58 -18.75 4.28
CA GLY A 61 -39.85 -19.03 3.62
C GLY A 61 -39.83 -20.45 3.07
N SER A 62 -40.75 -21.28 3.56
CA SER A 62 -40.88 -22.72 3.28
C SER A 62 -41.18 -23.07 1.80
N PRO A 63 -40.88 -24.31 1.36
CA PRO A 63 -40.91 -24.71 -0.04
C PRO A 63 -42.29 -25.23 -0.49
N GLY A 64 -42.76 -24.77 -1.65
CA GLY A 64 -43.87 -25.34 -2.40
C GLY A 64 -43.39 -25.75 -3.79
N GLY A 65 -43.43 -27.04 -4.09
CA GLY A 65 -42.93 -27.62 -5.34
C GLY A 65 -43.89 -27.48 -6.51
N TYR A 66 -43.39 -27.73 -7.73
CA TYR A 66 -44.15 -28.29 -8.84
C TYR A 66 -43.22 -29.03 -9.81
N MET A 67 -43.63 -30.25 -10.15
CA MET A 67 -43.10 -31.09 -11.22
C MET A 67 -43.46 -30.55 -12.61
N GLY A 68 -42.70 -30.96 -13.63
CA GLY A 68 -43.25 -31.13 -14.98
C GLY A 68 -42.23 -30.91 -16.09
N GLY A 69 -41.59 -31.99 -16.57
CA GLY A 69 -40.81 -31.96 -17.80
C GLY A 69 -41.67 -31.98 -19.07
N SER A 70 -41.08 -31.73 -20.24
CA SER A 70 -41.01 -32.71 -21.34
C SER A 70 -40.29 -32.13 -22.57
N LYS A 71 -39.89 -33.08 -23.41
CA LYS A 71 -39.14 -33.03 -24.68
C LYS A 71 -39.83 -32.24 -25.80
N GLY A 72 -39.05 -31.85 -26.82
CA GLY A 72 -39.56 -31.70 -28.19
C GLY A 72 -38.70 -30.80 -29.08
N GLY A 73 -38.11 -31.39 -30.13
CA GLY A 73 -37.28 -30.72 -31.14
C GLY A 73 -38.06 -29.91 -32.21
N PRO A 74 -37.39 -29.52 -33.32
CA PRO A 74 -37.69 -28.34 -34.14
C PRO A 74 -38.51 -28.62 -35.42
N PRO A 75 -38.97 -27.57 -36.12
CA PRO A 75 -38.41 -27.22 -37.46
C PRO A 75 -38.37 -25.66 -37.67
N GLY A 76 -37.74 -25.00 -38.65
CA GLY A 76 -37.32 -25.31 -40.02
C GLY A 76 -37.96 -24.29 -41.00
N GLY A 77 -37.16 -23.53 -41.76
CA GLY A 77 -37.54 -22.98 -43.10
C GLY A 77 -37.75 -21.46 -43.30
N MET A 78 -36.74 -20.77 -43.87
CA MET A 78 -36.68 -20.05 -45.19
C MET A 78 -37.74 -18.95 -45.61
N PRO A 79 -37.56 -18.16 -46.71
CA PRO A 79 -36.61 -17.04 -46.93
C PRO A 79 -37.19 -15.80 -47.71
N GLY A 80 -36.35 -14.77 -47.96
CA GLY A 80 -36.47 -13.80 -49.06
C GLY A 80 -37.17 -12.46 -48.72
N SER A 81 -37.06 -11.36 -49.46
CA SER A 81 -36.27 -10.88 -50.62
C SER A 81 -36.76 -9.44 -50.92
N GLY A 82 -35.89 -8.57 -51.42
CA GLY A 82 -36.24 -7.27 -52.07
C GLY A 82 -36.20 -6.05 -51.14
N GLY A 83 -35.55 -4.92 -51.43
CA GLY A 83 -34.99 -4.39 -52.68
C GLY A 83 -35.74 -3.12 -53.09
N SER A 84 -35.09 -1.95 -52.99
CA SER A 84 -35.25 -0.68 -53.77
C SER A 84 -34.69 0.49 -52.93
N LYS A 85 -33.56 1.14 -53.25
CA LYS A 85 -33.24 2.09 -54.34
C LYS A 85 -34.25 3.25 -54.49
N GLY A 86 -33.78 4.47 -54.30
CA GLY A 86 -34.43 5.71 -54.75
C GLY A 86 -33.91 6.93 -54.01
N GLY A 87 -33.07 7.73 -54.67
CA GLY A 87 -32.31 8.83 -54.09
C GLY A 87 -33.04 10.18 -53.96
N PRO A 88 -32.27 11.27 -53.75
CA PRO A 88 -32.66 12.63 -53.28
C PRO A 88 -33.05 13.54 -54.49
N PRO A 89 -33.14 14.91 -54.48
CA PRO A 89 -32.62 15.92 -53.53
C PRO A 89 -33.39 17.27 -53.37
N GLY A 90 -32.84 18.16 -52.53
CA GLY A 90 -32.96 19.63 -52.59
C GLY A 90 -34.31 20.22 -52.15
N GLY A 91 -34.45 21.42 -51.59
CA GLY A 91 -33.58 22.57 -51.35
C GLY A 91 -34.47 23.82 -51.26
N TYR A 92 -34.00 24.84 -50.53
CA TYR A 92 -34.38 26.27 -50.61
C TYR A 92 -35.67 26.83 -49.94
N MET A 93 -35.38 27.73 -48.98
CA MET A 93 -35.83 29.13 -48.79
C MET A 93 -37.29 29.55 -48.44
N GLY A 94 -37.33 30.52 -47.53
CA GLY A 94 -38.38 31.56 -47.37
C GLY A 94 -39.44 31.19 -46.34
N GLY A 95 -39.62 31.84 -45.18
CA GLY A 95 -39.51 33.26 -44.86
C GLY A 95 -40.91 33.88 -44.90
N SER A 96 -41.53 34.17 -43.74
CA SER A 96 -42.23 35.43 -43.42
C SER A 96 -43.07 35.35 -42.13
N LYS A 97 -43.35 36.55 -41.62
CA LYS A 97 -43.92 37.01 -40.34
C LYS A 97 -45.37 36.58 -40.07
N GLY A 98 -45.77 36.58 -38.79
CA GLY A 98 -47.17 36.72 -38.38
C GLY A 98 -47.37 36.48 -36.88
N GLY A 99 -47.88 37.48 -36.15
CA GLY A 99 -48.11 37.49 -34.70
C GLY A 99 -49.32 36.66 -34.22
N PRO A 100 -49.67 36.79 -32.92
CA PRO A 100 -50.41 35.79 -32.14
C PRO A 100 -51.93 35.96 -32.23
N PRO A 101 -52.73 34.93 -31.90
CA PRO A 101 -53.36 34.96 -30.56
C PRO A 101 -53.66 33.59 -29.94
N GLY A 102 -53.72 33.57 -28.60
CA GLY A 102 -54.88 33.04 -27.89
C GLY A 102 -54.98 31.53 -27.64
N GLY A 103 -54.86 31.17 -26.36
CA GLY A 103 -55.76 30.21 -25.72
C GLY A 103 -55.36 28.73 -25.83
N MET A 104 -54.83 28.19 -24.73
CA MET A 104 -55.04 26.77 -24.41
C MET A 104 -55.39 26.58 -22.93
N PRO A 105 -56.40 25.74 -22.64
CA PRO A 105 -56.86 25.41 -21.29
C PRO A 105 -56.17 24.15 -20.75
N GLY A 106 -56.11 24.07 -19.42
CA GLY A 106 -56.17 22.81 -18.67
C GLY A 106 -54.88 22.00 -18.55
N MET A 107 -54.09 22.27 -17.52
CA MET A 107 -53.16 21.29 -16.95
C MET A 107 -53.80 20.60 -15.72
N PRO A 108 -53.76 19.26 -15.62
CA PRO A 108 -54.20 18.53 -14.45
C PRO A 108 -53.13 18.54 -13.34
N SER A 109 -53.58 18.96 -12.16
CA SER A 109 -53.22 18.52 -10.81
C SER A 109 -51.85 17.85 -10.59
N MET A 110 -50.90 18.61 -10.02
CA MET A 110 -49.74 18.04 -9.33
C MET A 110 -50.11 17.54 -7.93
N PRO A 111 -49.64 16.35 -7.51
CA PRO A 111 -49.72 15.90 -6.12
C PRO A 111 -48.65 16.59 -5.25
N GLY A 112 -49.07 17.03 -4.07
CA GLY A 112 -48.28 17.85 -3.15
C GLY A 112 -47.09 17.17 -2.47
N PRO A 113 -46.22 17.95 -1.82
CA PRO A 113 -44.97 17.47 -1.24
C PRO A 113 -45.20 16.79 0.12
N LEU A 114 -44.71 15.55 0.21
CA LEU A 114 -44.60 14.78 1.44
C LEU A 114 -43.46 15.32 2.32
N GLY A 115 -43.83 15.72 3.55
CA GLY A 115 -43.10 15.53 4.81
C GLY A 115 -41.59 15.77 4.85
N SER A 116 -41.20 16.96 5.26
CA SER A 116 -39.84 17.23 5.76
C SER A 116 -39.60 16.47 7.07
N SER A 117 -38.77 15.44 7.02
CA SER A 117 -38.16 14.81 8.19
C SER A 117 -37.06 15.72 8.71
N GLY A 118 -37.25 16.28 9.90
CA GLY A 118 -36.32 17.20 10.54
C GLY A 118 -34.98 16.54 10.87
N LEU A 119 -33.90 17.12 10.33
CA LEU A 119 -32.54 16.88 10.79
C LEU A 119 -32.38 17.41 12.22
N GLY A 120 -32.23 16.49 13.18
CA GLY A 120 -31.77 16.81 14.53
C GLY A 120 -30.33 17.33 14.50
N LYS A 121 -30.11 18.47 15.15
CA LYS A 121 -28.79 19.06 15.39
C LYS A 121 -27.95 18.15 16.31
N PRO A 122 -26.71 17.80 15.95
CA PRO A 122 -25.76 17.21 16.89
C PRO A 122 -25.03 18.33 17.67
N GLY A 123 -25.04 18.27 19.00
CA GLY A 123 -24.14 19.11 19.80
C GLY A 123 -24.63 19.47 21.20
N ALA A 124 -24.74 18.50 22.10
CA ALA A 124 -24.64 18.74 23.54
C ALA A 124 -23.56 17.81 24.08
N SER A 125 -22.39 18.39 24.37
CA SER A 125 -21.23 17.70 24.93
C SER A 125 -21.54 17.31 26.37
N PHE A 126 -21.63 16.01 26.67
CA PHE A 126 -21.74 15.50 28.03
C PHE A 126 -20.38 15.63 28.72
N GLY A 127 -20.30 16.54 29.69
CA GLY A 127 -19.15 16.71 30.59
C GLY A 127 -19.05 15.58 31.60
N GLY A 128 -18.52 14.44 31.18
CA GLY A 128 -18.05 13.38 32.07
C GLY A 128 -16.52 13.39 32.10
N THR A 129 -15.91 13.62 33.25
CA THR A 129 -14.45 13.52 33.45
C THR A 129 -14.02 12.05 33.42
N SER A 130 -13.98 11.44 32.24
CA SER A 130 -13.29 10.16 32.07
C SER A 130 -11.79 10.39 32.25
N HIS A 131 -11.17 9.57 33.11
CA HIS A 131 -9.72 9.54 33.22
C HIS A 131 -9.13 9.28 31.83
N ALA A 132 -8.41 10.26 31.28
CA ALA A 132 -7.71 10.16 30.02
C ALA A 132 -6.54 9.17 30.17
N GLY A 133 -6.84 7.88 30.05
CA GLY A 133 -5.81 6.87 29.81
C GLY A 133 -5.04 7.27 28.56
N VAL A 134 -3.71 7.21 28.63
CA VAL A 134 -2.85 7.41 27.46
C VAL A 134 -3.23 6.34 26.45
N VAL A 135 -3.98 6.73 25.42
CA VAL A 135 -4.32 5.83 24.32
C VAL A 135 -3.01 5.52 23.60
N GLU A 136 -2.58 4.26 23.66
CA GLU A 136 -1.40 3.80 22.95
C GLU A 136 -1.61 4.03 21.45
N GLN A 137 -0.85 4.96 20.88
CA GLN A 137 -0.99 5.31 19.47
C GLN A 137 -0.39 4.21 18.61
N ASP A 138 -1.21 3.60 17.75
CA ASP A 138 -0.73 2.60 16.78
C ASP A 138 0.31 3.25 15.85
N PRO A 139 1.59 2.85 15.92
CA PRO A 139 2.65 3.45 15.12
C PRO A 139 2.48 3.19 13.62
N THR A 140 1.67 2.20 13.24
CA THR A 140 1.47 1.87 11.84
C THR A 140 0.56 2.90 11.14
N ARG A 141 -0.23 3.67 11.90
CA ARG A 141 -1.06 4.78 11.40
C ARG A 141 -0.23 6.03 11.11
N SER A 142 0.68 5.91 10.15
CA SER A 142 1.52 7.03 9.71
C SER A 142 1.86 6.97 8.22
N ILE A 143 2.11 8.14 7.65
CA ILE A 143 2.63 8.31 6.30
C ILE A 143 4.13 8.46 6.41
N VAL A 144 4.90 7.69 5.65
CA VAL A 144 6.36 7.79 5.63
C VAL A 144 6.81 8.02 4.20
N VAL A 145 7.69 9.00 4.02
CA VAL A 145 8.34 9.28 2.73
C VAL A 145 9.86 9.30 2.92
N VAL A 146 10.57 8.72 1.96
CA VAL A 146 12.04 8.71 1.92
C VAL A 146 12.50 9.68 0.83
N ILE A 147 13.32 10.65 1.21
CA ILE A 147 13.69 11.76 0.32
C ILE A 147 15.20 11.71 0.07
N PRO A 148 15.64 11.53 -1.19
CA PRO A 148 17.06 11.67 -1.54
C PRO A 148 17.46 13.15 -1.51
N LEU A 149 18.56 13.45 -0.83
CA LEU A 149 19.16 14.78 -0.74
C LEU A 149 20.58 14.74 -1.31
N GLU A 150 20.75 15.44 -2.43
CA GLU A 150 22.07 15.66 -3.05
C GLU A 150 22.72 16.97 -2.58
N SER A 151 21.99 17.78 -1.83
CA SER A 151 22.44 19.03 -1.23
C SER A 151 22.21 19.03 0.28
N ASP A 152 23.00 19.84 1.00
CA ASP A 152 22.82 19.99 2.45
C ASP A 152 21.50 20.70 2.74
N LEU A 153 20.89 20.38 3.88
CA LEU A 153 19.72 21.10 4.37
C LEU A 153 20.10 22.56 4.63
N LEU A 154 19.54 23.47 3.84
CA LEU A 154 19.80 24.89 3.98
C LEU A 154 19.01 25.42 5.18
N LYS A 155 19.60 26.33 5.93
CA LYS A 155 18.83 27.08 6.92
C LYS A 155 18.19 28.29 6.26
N SER A 156 16.89 28.49 6.46
CA SER A 156 16.12 29.55 5.82
C SER A 156 15.07 30.11 6.75
N ARG A 157 15.01 31.44 6.84
CA ARG A 157 13.90 32.17 7.46
C ARG A 157 12.77 32.35 6.44
N LEU A 158 11.52 32.42 6.91
CA LEU A 158 10.36 32.62 6.03
C LEU A 158 10.36 34.02 5.41
N HIS A 159 10.67 35.06 6.19
CA HIS A 159 10.95 36.41 5.69
C HIS A 159 12.44 36.72 5.73
N ARG A 160 12.99 37.18 4.61
CA ARG A 160 14.40 37.64 4.54
C ARG A 160 14.56 39.05 5.09
N ASP A 161 13.54 39.90 4.88
CA ASP A 161 13.58 41.32 5.18
C ASP A 161 12.31 41.75 5.95
N LYS A 162 12.47 42.48 7.07
CA LYS A 162 11.86 43.81 7.33
C LYS A 162 11.59 44.18 8.78
N ASN A 163 11.62 43.29 9.78
CA ASN A 163 11.41 43.70 11.17
C ASN A 163 12.31 42.91 12.15
N PRO A 164 13.43 43.47 12.64
CA PRO A 164 14.32 42.80 13.59
C PRO A 164 13.65 42.47 14.94
N GLY A 165 12.44 42.96 15.22
CA GLY A 165 11.67 42.66 16.43
C GLY A 165 10.64 41.51 16.32
N LEU A 166 10.40 40.94 15.13
CA LEU A 166 9.43 39.84 14.96
C LEU A 166 10.11 38.48 15.07
N ASN A 167 9.51 37.56 15.83
CA ASN A 167 9.98 36.18 15.93
C ASN A 167 9.86 35.49 14.55
N ASN A 168 10.99 35.26 13.90
CA ASN A 168 11.10 34.64 12.58
C ASN A 168 12.04 33.43 12.69
N PRO A 169 11.51 32.28 13.13
CA PRO A 169 12.30 31.08 13.36
C PRO A 169 13.03 30.64 12.09
N GLU A 170 14.19 30.04 12.29
CA GLU A 170 14.99 29.49 11.21
C GLU A 170 14.59 28.03 11.00
N PHE A 171 14.14 27.70 9.79
CA PHE A 171 13.75 26.34 9.43
C PHE A 171 14.81 25.68 8.55
N ARG A 172 14.93 24.35 8.65
CA ARG A 172 15.67 23.57 7.66
C ARG A 172 14.88 23.55 6.36
N LYS A 173 15.53 23.67 5.22
CA LYS A 173 14.94 23.73 3.89
C LYS A 173 15.62 22.71 2.99
N PHE A 174 14.85 21.99 2.20
CA PHE A 174 15.37 21.21 1.08
C PHE A 174 14.75 21.69 -0.24
N SER A 175 15.48 21.43 -1.33
CA SER A 175 14.98 21.50 -2.70
C SER A 175 15.26 20.16 -3.37
N LEU A 176 14.26 19.59 -4.03
CA LEU A 176 14.32 18.30 -4.72
C LEU A 176 13.78 18.47 -6.14
N GLN A 177 14.59 18.07 -7.13
CA GLN A 177 14.08 17.90 -8.50
C GLN A 177 13.29 16.59 -8.55
N TYR A 178 11.98 16.69 -8.80
CA TYR A 178 11.06 15.56 -8.76
C TYR A 178 10.12 15.63 -9.96
N TYR A 179 10.26 14.68 -10.90
CA TYR A 179 9.51 14.62 -12.16
C TYR A 179 9.50 15.95 -12.96
N GLY A 180 10.63 16.65 -13.00
CA GLY A 180 10.77 17.93 -13.72
C GLY A 180 10.17 19.14 -12.99
N GLN A 181 9.72 18.96 -11.74
CA GLN A 181 9.30 20.02 -10.85
C GLN A 181 10.32 20.18 -9.73
N GLU A 182 10.62 21.42 -9.35
CA GLU A 182 11.41 21.69 -8.16
C GLU A 182 10.47 21.73 -6.94
N LEU A 183 10.55 20.71 -6.09
CA LEU A 183 9.83 20.67 -4.82
C LEU A 183 10.68 21.34 -3.75
N THR A 184 10.21 22.46 -3.22
CA THR A 184 10.82 23.14 -2.09
C THR A 184 9.96 22.97 -0.85
N ALA A 185 10.57 22.56 0.27
CA ALA A 185 9.88 22.53 1.55
C ALA A 185 10.73 23.08 2.69
N ARG A 186 10.07 23.80 3.61
CA ARG A 186 10.63 24.18 4.91
C ARG A 186 10.14 23.18 5.95
N LEU A 187 11.07 22.49 6.57
CA LEU A 187 10.83 21.40 7.49
C LEU A 187 10.38 21.93 8.84
N PHE A 188 9.24 21.42 9.29
CA PHE A 188 8.73 21.56 10.64
C PHE A 188 8.80 20.21 11.35
N ILE A 189 9.23 20.20 12.61
CA ILE A 189 9.45 18.98 13.39
C ILE A 189 8.93 19.25 14.80
N ASP A 190 8.02 18.40 15.28
CA ASP A 190 7.51 18.46 16.66
C ASP A 190 7.58 17.11 17.39
N SER A 191 8.07 16.05 16.73
CA SER A 191 8.18 14.67 17.24
C SER A 191 6.85 13.98 17.62
N THR A 192 5.76 14.74 17.74
CA THR A 192 4.42 14.27 18.13
C THR A 192 3.50 14.06 16.93
N SER A 193 3.62 14.87 15.87
CA SER A 193 2.84 14.74 14.64
C SER A 193 3.74 14.56 13.42
N ILE A 194 4.91 15.20 13.41
CA ILE A 194 5.91 15.09 12.35
C ILE A 194 7.24 14.69 12.98
N GLN A 195 7.67 13.48 12.62
CA GLN A 195 8.95 12.92 13.00
C GLN A 195 9.94 12.98 11.83
N PHE A 196 11.19 13.21 12.16
CA PHE A 196 12.26 13.42 11.20
C PHE A 196 13.47 12.57 11.59
N TYR A 197 13.94 11.76 10.65
CA TYR A 197 15.08 10.85 10.81
C TYR A 197 16.18 11.29 9.85
N ASP A 198 17.33 11.72 10.38
CA ASP A 198 18.50 12.19 9.62
C ASP A 198 19.76 11.34 9.80
N GLU A 199 19.64 10.15 10.40
CA GLU A 199 20.77 9.23 10.55
C GLU A 199 21.34 8.83 9.18
N LEU A 200 20.44 8.62 8.21
CA LEU A 200 20.77 8.33 6.81
C LEU A 200 21.26 9.57 6.03
N LEU A 201 21.36 10.73 6.65
CA LEU A 201 22.01 11.89 6.04
C LEU A 201 23.52 11.91 6.35
N ARG A 202 23.94 11.34 7.48
CA ARG A 202 25.28 11.58 8.06
C ARG A 202 26.26 10.43 7.93
N THR A 203 25.81 9.19 7.74
CA THR A 203 26.71 8.03 7.75
C THR A 203 26.43 7.12 6.55
N PRO A 204 27.43 6.91 5.66
CA PRO A 204 28.87 6.98 5.86
C PRO A 204 29.57 8.14 5.13
N GLY A 205 28.84 9.05 4.50
CA GLY A 205 29.42 10.23 3.86
C GLY A 205 28.35 11.11 3.22
N PRO A 206 28.42 12.43 3.35
CA PRO A 206 27.39 13.34 2.84
C PRO A 206 27.18 13.14 1.33
N LYS A 207 25.91 13.17 0.88
CA LYS A 207 25.50 13.34 -0.52
C LYS A 207 25.68 12.14 -1.47
N LYS A 208 25.92 10.92 -0.97
CA LYS A 208 25.94 9.72 -1.83
C LYS A 208 24.58 9.01 -1.88
N THR A 209 23.77 9.40 -2.85
CA THR A 209 22.49 8.74 -3.16
C THR A 209 22.67 7.64 -4.21
N ARG A 210 21.65 6.82 -4.43
CA ARG A 210 21.60 5.92 -5.60
C ARG A 210 21.66 6.68 -6.92
N GLY A 211 21.11 7.89 -6.96
CA GLY A 211 21.16 8.76 -8.14
C GLY A 211 22.59 9.22 -8.44
N THR A 212 23.36 9.61 -7.42
CA THR A 212 24.77 10.00 -7.62
C THR A 212 25.63 8.80 -8.01
N GLU A 213 25.43 7.63 -7.38
CA GLU A 213 26.15 6.39 -7.74
C GLU A 213 25.92 6.00 -9.21
N MET A 214 24.67 6.08 -9.67
CA MET A 214 24.30 5.85 -11.07
C MET A 214 25.02 6.81 -12.01
N ARG A 215 25.01 8.12 -11.71
CA ARG A 215 25.69 9.12 -12.54
C ARG A 215 27.21 8.95 -12.54
N GLU A 216 27.82 8.62 -11.41
CA GLU A 216 29.25 8.29 -11.32
C GLU A 216 29.64 7.15 -12.26
N LYS A 217 28.82 6.08 -12.33
CA LYS A 217 29.05 4.97 -13.27
C LYS A 217 28.92 5.41 -14.73
N TYR A 218 27.90 6.21 -15.04
CA TYR A 218 27.71 6.75 -16.38
C TYR A 218 28.85 7.70 -16.80
N GLU A 219 29.32 8.55 -15.90
CA GLU A 219 30.47 9.44 -16.13
C GLU A 219 31.78 8.65 -16.31
N ALA A 220 31.95 7.53 -15.61
CA ALA A 220 33.08 6.63 -15.83
C ALA A 220 33.05 6.04 -17.25
N TRP A 221 31.87 5.64 -17.75
CA TRP A 221 31.70 5.26 -19.15
C TRP A 221 32.02 6.43 -20.10
N GLN A 222 31.46 7.63 -19.89
CA GLN A 222 31.67 8.77 -20.80
C GLN A 222 33.14 9.17 -20.96
N ARG A 223 33.97 9.00 -19.93
CA ARG A 223 35.40 9.31 -19.97
C ARG A 223 36.20 8.39 -20.88
N GLY A 224 35.82 7.12 -20.98
CA GLY A 224 36.56 6.12 -21.76
C GLY A 224 35.86 5.69 -23.04
N LYS A 225 34.55 5.43 -22.98
CA LYS A 225 33.73 4.79 -24.03
C LYS A 225 34.33 3.48 -24.58
N THR A 226 35.20 2.83 -23.81
CA THR A 226 35.91 1.60 -24.19
C THR A 226 35.34 0.34 -23.56
N ASP A 227 34.57 0.47 -22.48
CA ASP A 227 34.03 -0.67 -21.72
C ASP A 227 32.51 -0.62 -21.62
N ALA A 228 31.83 -1.36 -22.52
CA ALA A 228 30.38 -1.45 -22.58
C ALA A 228 29.75 -1.93 -21.25
N ARG A 229 30.53 -2.62 -20.41
CA ARG A 229 30.10 -3.07 -19.09
C ARG A 229 29.71 -1.91 -18.18
N LEU A 230 30.45 -0.81 -18.20
CA LEU A 230 30.18 0.34 -17.32
C LEU A 230 28.84 0.98 -17.64
N LEU A 231 28.52 1.15 -18.93
CA LEU A 231 27.23 1.69 -19.36
C LEU A 231 26.08 0.73 -19.04
N TYR A 232 26.28 -0.58 -19.25
CA TYR A 232 25.30 -1.60 -18.87
C TYR A 232 25.04 -1.59 -17.35
N GLU A 233 26.07 -1.50 -16.52
CA GLU A 233 25.90 -1.43 -15.07
C GLU A 233 25.24 -0.14 -14.59
N ALA A 234 25.49 0.99 -15.25
CA ALA A 234 24.78 2.24 -14.99
C ALA A 234 23.28 2.11 -15.32
N MET A 235 22.95 1.45 -16.44
CA MET A 235 21.57 1.15 -16.87
C MET A 235 20.87 0.21 -15.88
N GLU A 236 21.50 -0.89 -15.46
CA GLU A 236 20.92 -1.79 -14.46
C GLU A 236 20.69 -1.06 -13.12
N LEU A 237 21.66 -0.27 -12.65
CA LEU A 237 21.53 0.49 -11.41
C LEU A 237 20.39 1.53 -11.50
N ALA A 238 20.24 2.19 -12.65
CA ALA A 238 19.13 3.10 -12.91
C ALA A 238 17.77 2.38 -12.83
N LEU A 239 17.64 1.24 -13.53
CA LEU A 239 16.41 0.43 -13.54
C LEU A 239 16.06 -0.11 -12.14
N HIS A 240 17.04 -0.66 -11.44
CA HIS A 240 16.92 -1.21 -10.09
C HIS A 240 16.61 -0.13 -9.04
N SER A 241 16.92 1.14 -9.33
CA SER A 241 16.62 2.28 -8.45
C SER A 241 15.38 3.06 -8.87
N GLY A 242 14.70 2.65 -9.94
CA GLY A 242 13.48 3.29 -10.44
C GLY A 242 13.69 4.55 -11.29
N PHE A 243 14.93 4.82 -11.73
CA PHE A 243 15.29 5.89 -12.66
C PHE A 243 15.08 5.44 -14.11
N VAL A 244 13.81 5.21 -14.48
CA VAL A 244 13.45 4.57 -15.75
C VAL A 244 13.91 5.36 -16.97
N LYS A 245 13.83 6.69 -16.93
CA LYS A 245 14.20 7.56 -18.05
C LYS A 245 15.69 7.45 -18.34
N GLU A 246 16.51 7.52 -17.29
CA GLU A 246 17.96 7.33 -17.34
C GLU A 246 18.30 5.92 -17.82
N ALA A 247 17.64 4.89 -17.28
CA ALA A 247 17.83 3.51 -17.72
C ALA A 247 17.55 3.35 -19.23
N LEU A 248 16.47 3.95 -19.72
CA LEU A 248 16.10 3.93 -21.15
C LEU A 248 17.13 4.68 -22.01
N THR A 249 17.59 5.85 -21.56
CA THR A 249 18.66 6.61 -22.24
C THR A 249 19.94 5.78 -22.33
N TYR A 250 20.39 5.19 -21.24
CA TYR A 250 21.61 4.38 -21.20
C TYR A 250 21.48 3.10 -22.03
N ALA A 251 20.30 2.46 -22.02
CA ALA A 251 20.01 1.28 -22.83
C ALA A 251 20.12 1.57 -24.33
N ASN A 252 19.55 2.69 -24.79
CA ASN A 252 19.61 3.10 -26.18
C ASN A 252 21.03 3.52 -26.58
N GLU A 253 21.73 4.26 -25.72
CA GLU A 253 23.15 4.60 -25.95
C GLU A 253 24.01 3.35 -26.06
N LEU A 254 23.75 2.32 -25.26
CA LEU A 254 24.50 1.07 -25.30
C LEU A 254 24.28 0.30 -26.60
N VAL A 255 23.05 0.28 -27.14
CA VAL A 255 22.77 -0.30 -28.46
C VAL A 255 23.50 0.45 -29.56
N THR A 256 23.50 1.79 -29.53
CA THR A 256 24.25 2.60 -30.50
C THR A 256 25.76 2.40 -30.38
N ALA A 257 26.30 2.38 -29.16
CA ALA A 257 27.73 2.17 -28.93
C ALA A 257 28.21 0.79 -29.40
N ALA A 258 27.35 -0.22 -29.32
CA ALA A 258 27.62 -1.58 -29.79
C ALA A 258 27.74 -1.71 -31.32
N GLU A 259 27.40 -0.66 -32.09
CA GLU A 259 27.67 -0.61 -33.53
C GLU A 259 29.17 -0.40 -33.84
N ASP A 260 29.96 0.08 -32.89
CA ASP A 260 31.42 0.18 -33.04
C ASP A 260 32.06 -1.22 -32.90
N PRO A 261 32.68 -1.77 -33.97
CA PRO A 261 33.32 -3.08 -33.91
C PRO A 261 34.53 -3.13 -32.96
N LYS A 262 35.05 -1.98 -32.52
CA LYS A 262 36.15 -1.90 -31.53
C LYS A 262 35.67 -2.04 -30.09
N LEU A 263 34.38 -1.85 -29.83
CA LEU A 263 33.83 -1.96 -28.49
C LEU A 263 33.60 -3.44 -28.15
N ALA A 264 34.38 -3.96 -27.20
CA ALA A 264 34.18 -5.32 -26.72
C ALA A 264 32.86 -5.44 -25.95
N LEU A 265 31.99 -6.35 -26.37
CA LEU A 265 30.73 -6.64 -25.69
C LEU A 265 30.86 -7.93 -24.88
N PRO A 266 30.76 -7.89 -23.54
CA PRO A 266 30.71 -9.10 -22.72
C PRO A 266 29.65 -10.09 -23.22
N GLU A 267 30.07 -11.32 -23.53
CA GLU A 267 29.23 -12.35 -24.17
C GLU A 267 28.08 -12.84 -23.27
N ARG A 268 28.25 -12.79 -21.95
CA ARG A 268 27.30 -13.38 -21.01
C ARG A 268 26.04 -12.55 -20.82
N ASP A 269 26.16 -11.22 -20.80
CA ASP A 269 25.10 -10.31 -20.35
C ASP A 269 24.90 -9.15 -21.33
N VAL A 270 25.94 -8.38 -21.63
CA VAL A 270 25.85 -7.18 -22.47
C VAL A 270 25.44 -7.52 -23.91
N LYS A 271 26.05 -8.52 -24.54
CA LYS A 271 25.75 -8.89 -25.94
C LYS A 271 24.32 -9.44 -26.12
N PRO A 272 23.83 -10.40 -25.29
CA PRO A 272 22.42 -10.80 -25.33
C PRO A 272 21.45 -9.64 -25.10
N PHE A 273 21.79 -8.73 -24.18
CA PHE A 273 21.00 -7.53 -23.93
C PHE A 273 20.91 -6.64 -25.17
N VAL A 274 22.03 -6.26 -25.78
CA VAL A 274 22.06 -5.39 -26.98
C VAL A 274 21.23 -6.00 -28.11
N ALA A 275 21.40 -7.31 -28.35
CA ALA A 275 20.65 -8.02 -29.39
C ALA A 275 19.13 -8.05 -29.12
N THR A 276 18.75 -8.13 -27.86
CA THR A 276 17.34 -8.18 -27.42
C THR A 276 16.72 -6.79 -27.40
N TRP A 277 17.34 -5.83 -26.71
CA TRP A 277 16.88 -4.46 -26.60
C TRP A 277 16.88 -3.73 -27.94
N GLY A 278 17.86 -3.96 -28.82
CA GLY A 278 17.85 -3.37 -30.17
C GLY A 278 16.59 -3.73 -30.98
N LYS A 279 16.02 -4.92 -30.76
CA LYS A 279 14.76 -5.36 -31.38
C LYS A 279 13.54 -4.82 -30.63
N VAL A 280 13.49 -5.05 -29.32
CA VAL A 280 12.33 -4.72 -28.47
C VAL A 280 12.18 -3.21 -28.30
N GLY A 281 13.27 -2.49 -28.02
CA GLY A 281 13.29 -1.03 -27.86
C GLY A 281 12.80 -0.31 -29.11
N LYS A 282 13.21 -0.78 -30.31
CA LYS A 282 12.66 -0.28 -31.58
C LYS A 282 11.15 -0.53 -31.67
N ALA A 283 10.70 -1.75 -31.39
CA ALA A 283 9.29 -2.09 -31.43
C ALA A 283 8.45 -1.28 -30.42
N ILE A 284 8.98 -0.94 -29.25
CA ILE A 284 8.31 -0.07 -28.27
C ILE A 284 8.17 1.36 -28.80
N ALA A 285 9.22 1.90 -29.41
CA ALA A 285 9.25 3.26 -29.95
C ALA A 285 8.35 3.46 -31.17
N GLU A 286 8.06 2.40 -31.92
CA GLU A 286 7.09 2.43 -33.01
C GLU A 286 5.66 2.68 -32.50
N ARG A 287 4.77 3.22 -33.34
CA ARG A 287 3.36 3.37 -32.98
C ARG A 287 2.63 2.02 -33.08
N PRO A 288 1.64 1.75 -32.20
CA PRO A 288 0.76 0.60 -32.35
C PRO A 288 0.11 0.57 -33.75
N THR A 289 0.05 -0.62 -34.35
CA THR A 289 -0.50 -0.82 -35.70
C THR A 289 -2.01 -1.03 -35.70
N GLN A 290 -2.58 -1.41 -34.55
CA GLN A 290 -4.00 -1.70 -34.39
C GLN A 290 -4.70 -0.61 -33.58
N LEU A 291 -6.00 -0.42 -33.83
CA LEU A 291 -6.84 0.51 -33.09
C LEU A 291 -7.07 0.03 -31.65
N SER A 292 -7.23 0.98 -30.74
CA SER A 292 -7.55 0.71 -29.33
C SER A 292 -9.05 0.51 -29.14
N ASP A 293 -9.42 -0.28 -28.13
CA ASP A 293 -10.80 -0.50 -27.71
C ASP A 293 -11.32 0.62 -26.77
N ALA A 294 -10.56 1.71 -26.59
CA ALA A 294 -10.88 2.79 -25.65
C ALA A 294 -12.17 3.57 -25.96
N GLU A 295 -12.56 3.72 -27.23
CA GLU A 295 -13.84 4.38 -27.58
C GLU A 295 -15.06 3.53 -27.20
N ASP A 296 -14.94 2.19 -27.24
CA ASP A 296 -15.99 1.30 -26.73
C ASP A 296 -16.13 1.47 -25.21
N TRP A 297 -15.00 1.47 -24.49
CA TRP A 297 -15.00 1.71 -23.05
C TRP A 297 -15.54 3.09 -22.66
N LYS A 298 -15.16 4.14 -23.39
CA LYS A 298 -15.71 5.48 -23.23
C LYS A 298 -17.24 5.49 -23.34
N SER A 299 -17.77 4.82 -24.35
CA SER A 299 -19.22 4.68 -24.56
C SER A 299 -19.89 3.92 -23.42
N ARG A 300 -19.36 2.75 -23.03
CA ARG A 300 -19.90 1.91 -21.94
C ARG A 300 -19.93 2.62 -20.59
N LEU A 301 -18.90 3.43 -20.31
CA LEU A 301 -18.76 4.16 -19.05
C LEU A 301 -19.45 5.52 -19.04
N ASN A 302 -19.94 5.99 -20.20
CA ASN A 302 -20.45 7.34 -20.40
C ASN A 302 -19.43 8.42 -19.97
N TYR A 303 -18.17 8.24 -20.34
CA TYR A 303 -17.09 9.20 -20.07
C TYR A 303 -16.90 10.12 -21.29
N GLN A 304 -16.46 11.36 -21.08
CA GLN A 304 -16.36 12.32 -22.20
C GLN A 304 -15.06 12.18 -23.00
N ASN A 305 -13.98 11.69 -22.38
CA ASN A 305 -12.64 11.87 -22.92
C ASN A 305 -11.86 10.58 -23.10
N VAL A 306 -11.06 10.54 -24.16
CA VAL A 306 -10.03 9.52 -24.43
C VAL A 306 -8.74 10.25 -24.79
N ARG A 307 -7.63 9.87 -24.16
CA ARG A 307 -6.28 10.33 -24.52
C ARG A 307 -5.47 9.12 -24.99
N ILE A 308 -5.03 9.17 -26.24
CA ILE A 308 -4.01 8.24 -26.74
C ILE A 308 -2.63 8.76 -26.32
N ALA A 309 -1.91 7.96 -25.55
CA ALA A 309 -0.56 8.26 -25.09
C ALA A 309 0.36 7.07 -25.39
N ASP A 310 0.95 7.11 -26.58
CA ASP A 310 1.84 6.08 -27.12
C ASP A 310 1.19 4.68 -27.18
N ARG A 311 1.53 3.81 -26.22
CA ARG A 311 1.07 2.42 -26.13
C ARG A 311 -0.14 2.27 -25.21
N TYR A 312 -0.66 3.36 -24.66
CA TYR A 312 -1.85 3.38 -23.81
C TYR A 312 -2.94 4.27 -24.39
N ALA A 313 -4.19 3.89 -24.13
CA ALA A 313 -5.36 4.70 -24.39
C ALA A 313 -6.12 4.89 -23.07
N ILE A 314 -6.14 6.13 -22.57
CA ILE A 314 -6.69 6.47 -21.26
C ILE A 314 -8.09 7.04 -21.43
N VAL A 315 -9.08 6.35 -20.87
CA VAL A 315 -10.48 6.77 -20.79
C VAL A 315 -10.71 7.47 -19.46
N TYR A 316 -11.24 8.69 -19.48
CA TYR A 316 -11.45 9.49 -18.27
C TYR A 316 -12.67 10.41 -18.40
N ALA A 317 -13.25 10.76 -17.26
CA ALA A 317 -14.35 11.72 -17.17
C ALA A 317 -13.80 13.15 -17.20
N ASP A 318 -13.79 13.82 -16.06
CA ASP A 318 -13.43 15.24 -15.86
C ASP A 318 -12.00 15.45 -15.31
N THR A 319 -11.18 14.39 -15.28
CA THR A 319 -9.79 14.47 -14.78
C THR A 319 -8.98 15.53 -15.55
N PRO A 320 -8.28 16.45 -14.84
CA PRO A 320 -7.49 17.50 -15.49
C PRO A 320 -6.40 16.95 -16.42
N ALA A 321 -6.18 17.61 -17.57
CA ALA A 321 -5.20 17.16 -18.57
C ALA A 321 -3.77 16.95 -18.03
N PRO A 322 -3.23 17.78 -17.12
CA PRO A 322 -1.92 17.53 -16.52
C PRO A 322 -1.87 16.23 -15.72
N GLU A 323 -2.94 15.88 -15.02
CA GLU A 323 -3.05 14.64 -14.26
C GLU A 323 -3.13 13.43 -15.20
N VAL A 324 -3.94 13.50 -16.26
CA VAL A 324 -4.00 12.44 -17.29
C VAL A 324 -2.63 12.23 -17.95
N GLN A 325 -1.91 13.31 -18.27
CA GLN A 325 -0.56 13.23 -18.82
C GLN A 325 0.44 12.63 -17.82
N ARG A 326 0.35 12.98 -16.53
CA ARG A 326 1.18 12.39 -15.48
C ARG A 326 0.98 10.87 -15.41
N ARG A 327 -0.28 10.41 -15.39
CA ARG A 327 -0.64 8.98 -15.40
C ARG A 327 -0.11 8.28 -16.65
N ALA A 328 -0.25 8.90 -17.82
CA ALA A 328 0.30 8.38 -19.07
C ALA A 328 1.82 8.18 -19.00
N THR A 329 2.54 9.17 -18.44
CA THR A 329 3.99 9.05 -18.25
C THR A 329 4.35 7.90 -17.31
N GLN A 330 3.65 7.74 -16.18
CA GLN A 330 3.89 6.62 -15.26
C GLN A 330 3.65 5.25 -15.91
N LEU A 331 2.59 5.12 -16.72
CA LEU A 331 2.27 3.90 -17.45
C LEU A 331 3.35 3.57 -18.50
N ASN A 332 3.80 4.57 -19.25
CA ASN A 332 4.88 4.41 -20.23
C ASN A 332 6.23 4.08 -19.56
N ASP A 333 6.54 4.71 -18.43
CA ASP A 333 7.72 4.38 -17.63
C ASP A 333 7.64 2.92 -17.15
N ASN A 334 6.47 2.46 -16.68
CA ASN A 334 6.29 1.06 -16.29
C ASN A 334 6.46 0.09 -17.47
N LEU A 335 5.92 0.42 -18.65
CA LEU A 335 6.09 -0.35 -19.87
C LEU A 335 7.57 -0.46 -20.26
N ALA A 336 8.29 0.68 -20.30
CA ALA A 336 9.70 0.70 -20.65
C ALA A 336 10.51 -0.15 -19.66
N ALA A 337 10.28 0.00 -18.36
CA ALA A 337 10.99 -0.75 -17.33
C ALA A 337 10.71 -2.25 -17.40
N PHE A 338 9.47 -2.66 -17.64
CA PHE A 338 9.08 -4.06 -17.79
C PHE A 338 9.84 -4.74 -18.94
N TYR A 339 9.82 -4.15 -20.13
CA TYR A 339 10.55 -4.70 -21.28
C TYR A 339 12.06 -4.61 -21.13
N LEU A 340 12.57 -3.54 -20.53
CA LEU A 340 13.99 -3.36 -20.32
C LEU A 340 14.53 -4.44 -19.36
N TRP A 341 13.80 -4.73 -18.28
CA TRP A 341 14.15 -5.81 -17.36
C TRP A 341 14.19 -7.17 -18.07
N HIS A 342 13.18 -7.51 -18.88
CA HIS A 342 13.21 -8.75 -19.65
C HIS A 342 14.37 -8.80 -20.66
N ALA A 343 14.74 -7.65 -21.25
CA ALA A 343 15.90 -7.56 -22.12
C ALA A 343 17.23 -7.79 -21.37
N THR A 344 17.36 -7.40 -20.09
CA THR A 344 18.56 -7.72 -19.30
C THR A 344 18.71 -9.23 -19.08
N GLN A 345 17.60 -9.98 -19.14
CA GLN A 345 17.59 -11.44 -19.10
C GLN A 345 17.80 -12.09 -20.49
N GLY A 346 18.01 -11.29 -21.55
CA GLY A 346 18.11 -11.79 -22.92
C GLY A 346 16.79 -12.29 -23.50
N VAL A 347 15.64 -11.90 -22.92
CA VAL A 347 14.32 -12.34 -23.33
C VAL A 347 13.61 -11.26 -24.15
N ALA A 348 13.41 -11.53 -25.44
CA ALA A 348 12.63 -10.67 -26.34
C ALA A 348 11.14 -10.96 -26.22
N LEU A 349 10.42 -10.17 -25.41
CA LEU A 349 8.97 -10.29 -25.30
C LEU A 349 8.24 -9.62 -26.47
N PRO A 350 7.06 -10.14 -26.89
CA PRO A 350 6.24 -9.47 -27.89
C PRO A 350 5.68 -8.14 -27.34
N VAL A 351 5.71 -7.10 -28.17
CA VAL A 351 5.16 -5.77 -27.84
C VAL A 351 3.69 -5.69 -28.29
N PRO A 352 2.74 -5.28 -27.43
CA PRO A 352 1.33 -5.13 -27.76
C PRO A 352 1.11 -4.28 -28.99
N GLN A 353 0.41 -4.82 -29.99
CA GLN A 353 0.13 -4.12 -31.25
C GLN A 353 -1.07 -3.18 -31.17
N LYS A 354 -1.87 -3.29 -30.10
CA LYS A 354 -2.97 -2.39 -29.74
C LYS A 354 -2.55 -1.50 -28.57
N PRO A 355 -2.96 -0.23 -28.53
CA PRO A 355 -2.85 0.56 -27.31
C PRO A 355 -3.68 -0.06 -26.19
N LEU A 356 -3.05 -0.29 -25.04
CA LEU A 356 -3.66 -0.89 -23.86
C LEU A 356 -4.66 0.08 -23.21
N VAL A 357 -5.85 -0.41 -22.86
CA VAL A 357 -6.91 0.44 -22.31
C VAL A 357 -6.70 0.64 -20.81
N VAL A 358 -6.77 1.91 -20.40
CA VAL A 358 -6.75 2.31 -18.99
C VAL A 358 -7.94 3.21 -18.71
N VAL A 359 -8.64 2.98 -17.61
CA VAL A 359 -9.73 3.82 -17.13
C VAL A 359 -9.26 4.56 -15.89
N LEU A 360 -9.33 5.89 -15.90
CA LEU A 360 -9.17 6.70 -14.70
C LEU A 360 -10.55 6.90 -14.07
N ALA A 361 -10.78 6.28 -12.92
CA ALA A 361 -12.01 6.50 -12.19
C ALA A 361 -12.09 7.96 -11.71
N PRO A 362 -13.25 8.63 -11.78
CA PRO A 362 -13.38 10.02 -11.32
C PRO A 362 -13.29 10.14 -9.79
N GLN A 363 -13.63 9.08 -9.05
CA GLN A 363 -13.63 9.04 -7.59
C GLN A 363 -13.58 7.60 -7.05
N THR A 364 -13.17 7.42 -5.80
CA THR A 364 -13.11 6.09 -5.15
C THR A 364 -14.43 5.29 -5.24
N PRO A 365 -15.64 5.88 -5.06
CA PRO A 365 -16.89 5.14 -5.23
C PRO A 365 -17.10 4.59 -6.65
N ALA A 366 -16.64 5.30 -7.69
CA ALA A 366 -16.73 4.83 -9.07
C ALA A 366 -15.78 3.66 -9.31
N LEU A 367 -14.56 3.73 -8.77
CA LEU A 367 -13.60 2.63 -8.78
C LEU A 367 -14.20 1.36 -8.17
N ARG A 368 -14.82 1.46 -6.97
CA ARG A 368 -15.48 0.31 -6.32
C ARG A 368 -16.60 -0.29 -7.17
N LYS A 369 -17.43 0.55 -7.80
CA LYS A 369 -18.49 0.08 -8.71
C LYS A 369 -17.90 -0.70 -9.91
N LEU A 370 -16.83 -0.18 -10.50
CA LEU A 370 -16.14 -0.86 -11.61
C LEU A 370 -15.50 -2.17 -11.16
N HIS A 371 -14.90 -2.17 -9.97
CA HIS A 371 -14.32 -3.37 -9.37
C HIS A 371 -15.35 -4.49 -9.22
N PHE A 372 -16.53 -4.20 -8.68
CA PHE A 372 -17.63 -5.17 -8.60
C PHE A 372 -18.18 -5.58 -9.97
N ALA A 373 -18.25 -4.64 -10.93
CA ALA A 373 -18.83 -4.92 -12.24
C ALA A 373 -17.90 -5.74 -13.16
N LEU A 374 -16.59 -5.74 -12.89
CA LEU A 374 -15.57 -6.39 -13.71
C LEU A 374 -14.89 -7.57 -12.99
N ASP A 375 -15.53 -8.08 -11.93
CA ASP A 375 -15.03 -9.16 -11.08
C ASP A 375 -13.55 -8.96 -10.66
N GLY A 376 -13.21 -7.73 -10.29
CA GLY A 376 -11.86 -7.35 -9.94
C GLY A 376 -11.36 -8.15 -8.73
N LEU A 377 -10.07 -8.51 -8.74
CA LEU A 377 -9.43 -9.04 -7.55
C LEU A 377 -9.37 -7.97 -6.45
N PRO A 378 -9.35 -8.36 -5.16
CA PRO A 378 -9.33 -7.44 -4.02
C PRO A 378 -8.43 -6.22 -4.23
N MET A 379 -9.04 -5.06 -4.03
CA MET A 379 -8.62 -3.80 -4.64
C MET A 379 -7.72 -2.99 -3.72
N ALA A 380 -6.61 -2.50 -4.27
CA ALA A 380 -5.81 -1.43 -3.68
C ALA A 380 -6.21 -0.08 -4.33
N ASP A 381 -5.25 0.69 -4.84
CA ASP A 381 -5.49 1.93 -5.59
C ASP A 381 -5.75 1.67 -7.09
N ALA A 382 -5.73 0.41 -7.53
CA ALA A 382 -6.00 -0.01 -8.90
C ALA A 382 -6.40 -1.49 -8.94
N PHE A 383 -6.96 -1.92 -10.08
CA PHE A 383 -7.09 -3.33 -10.42
C PHE A 383 -7.04 -3.52 -11.95
N TYR A 384 -6.49 -4.65 -12.39
CA TYR A 384 -6.61 -5.11 -13.78
C TYR A 384 -7.65 -6.23 -13.89
N ALA A 385 -8.54 -6.13 -14.87
CA ALA A 385 -9.54 -7.15 -15.21
C ALA A 385 -9.14 -7.90 -16.49
N PRO A 386 -8.55 -9.11 -16.40
CA PRO A 386 -8.00 -9.84 -17.55
C PRO A 386 -9.03 -10.17 -18.63
N ASP A 387 -10.25 -10.52 -18.24
CA ASP A 387 -11.34 -10.90 -19.16
C ASP A 387 -11.83 -9.73 -20.02
N HIS A 388 -11.52 -8.51 -19.58
CA HIS A 388 -11.92 -7.26 -20.19
C HIS A 388 -10.74 -6.46 -20.76
N ASP A 389 -9.51 -6.94 -20.54
CA ASP A 389 -8.24 -6.29 -20.88
C ASP A 389 -8.15 -4.81 -20.48
N VAL A 390 -8.78 -4.46 -19.35
CA VAL A 390 -8.87 -3.07 -18.86
C VAL A 390 -8.19 -2.93 -17.52
N LEU A 391 -7.31 -1.94 -17.42
CA LEU A 391 -6.71 -1.48 -16.17
C LEU A 391 -7.54 -0.31 -15.64
N VAL A 392 -7.99 -0.36 -14.39
CA VAL A 392 -8.69 0.75 -13.74
C VAL A 392 -7.82 1.32 -12.64
N LEU A 393 -7.56 2.63 -12.69
CA LEU A 393 -6.77 3.37 -11.70
C LEU A 393 -7.68 4.27 -10.87
N SER A 394 -7.42 4.32 -9.57
CA SER A 394 -8.01 5.28 -8.66
C SER A 394 -7.44 6.69 -8.91
N PRO A 395 -8.25 7.76 -8.76
CA PRO A 395 -7.73 9.13 -8.81
C PRO A 395 -7.00 9.51 -7.50
N GLU A 396 -7.28 8.78 -6.42
CA GLU A 396 -6.79 9.05 -5.08
C GLU A 396 -6.41 7.77 -4.35
N ARG A 397 -5.71 7.92 -3.23
CA ARG A 397 -5.30 6.79 -2.39
C ARG A 397 -6.50 6.16 -1.70
N THR A 398 -6.72 4.85 -1.81
CA THR A 398 -7.93 4.19 -1.28
C THR A 398 -7.74 3.54 0.09
N ASP A 399 -6.50 3.39 0.56
CA ASP A 399 -6.22 2.84 1.89
C ASP A 399 -6.62 3.80 3.01
N GLU A 400 -6.95 3.22 4.17
CA GLU A 400 -7.48 3.95 5.33
C GLU A 400 -6.54 5.06 5.83
N VAL A 401 -5.23 4.80 5.86
CA VAL A 401 -4.23 5.80 6.26
C VAL A 401 -4.16 6.94 5.26
N GLY A 402 -4.28 6.63 3.98
CA GLY A 402 -4.29 7.64 2.91
C GLY A 402 -5.47 8.56 3.04
N GLN A 403 -6.65 7.96 3.16
CA GLN A 403 -7.90 8.69 3.32
C GLN A 403 -7.94 9.50 4.62
N THR A 404 -7.38 8.98 5.71
CA THR A 404 -7.24 9.74 6.97
C THR A 404 -6.29 10.91 6.81
N PHE A 405 -5.14 10.69 6.18
CA PHE A 405 -4.16 11.74 5.91
C PHE A 405 -4.70 12.83 4.98
N LEU A 406 -5.39 12.46 3.91
CA LEU A 406 -6.02 13.41 2.98
C LEU A 406 -7.04 14.29 3.69
N ARG A 407 -7.89 13.71 4.56
CA ARG A 407 -8.85 14.49 5.36
C ARG A 407 -8.16 15.46 6.32
N GLN A 408 -7.16 15.00 7.06
CA GLN A 408 -6.38 15.83 7.97
C GLN A 408 -5.69 16.98 7.21
N THR A 409 -5.19 16.69 6.02
CA THR A 409 -4.46 17.66 5.19
C THR A 409 -5.40 18.68 4.55
N GLN A 410 -6.57 18.25 4.06
CA GLN A 410 -7.61 19.14 3.55
C GLN A 410 -8.08 20.15 4.60
N GLN A 411 -8.22 19.72 5.86
CA GLN A 411 -8.55 20.62 6.97
C GLN A 411 -7.48 21.70 7.15
N MET A 412 -6.20 21.34 7.10
CA MET A 412 -5.09 22.28 7.22
C MET A 412 -5.09 23.36 6.12
N PHE A 413 -5.32 22.95 4.87
CA PHE A 413 -5.31 23.88 3.73
C PHE A 413 -6.59 24.70 3.57
N SER A 414 -7.68 24.33 4.24
CA SER A 414 -8.94 25.09 4.23
C SER A 414 -8.80 26.52 4.78
N HIS A 415 -7.73 26.81 5.54
CA HIS A 415 -7.45 28.10 6.14
C HIS A 415 -6.74 29.11 5.19
N GLY A 416 -7.00 29.01 3.88
CA GLY A 416 -6.46 29.95 2.88
C GLY A 416 -5.02 29.71 2.47
N LEU A 417 -4.44 28.55 2.82
CA LEU A 417 -3.12 28.13 2.35
C LEU A 417 -3.27 27.36 1.04
N ASN A 418 -2.57 27.77 -0.01
CA ASN A 418 -2.54 27.05 -1.27
C ASN A 418 -1.29 26.15 -1.33
N ARG A 419 -1.53 24.86 -1.57
CA ARG A 419 -0.48 23.84 -1.55
C ARG A 419 0.56 24.02 -2.65
N ASP A 420 0.13 24.22 -3.89
CA ASP A 420 1.03 24.35 -5.04
C ASP A 420 1.88 25.61 -4.93
N GLN A 421 1.30 26.71 -4.42
CA GLN A 421 2.04 27.94 -4.12
C GLN A 421 3.13 27.68 -3.07
N ILE A 422 2.81 26.99 -1.98
CA ILE A 422 3.80 26.69 -0.93
C ILE A 422 4.95 25.83 -1.46
N LEU A 423 4.66 24.80 -2.26
CA LEU A 423 5.68 23.94 -2.87
C LEU A 423 6.54 24.69 -3.90
N ALA A 424 5.94 25.64 -4.62
CA ALA A 424 6.63 26.58 -5.51
C ALA A 424 7.36 27.70 -4.76
N ASN A 425 7.47 27.61 -3.43
CA ASN A 425 8.11 28.61 -2.56
C ASN A 425 7.44 30.01 -2.64
N GLN A 426 6.18 30.08 -3.03
CA GLN A 426 5.34 31.28 -3.01
C GLN A 426 4.62 31.35 -1.65
N LEU A 427 5.17 32.16 -0.75
CA LEU A 427 4.60 32.36 0.58
C LEU A 427 3.44 33.36 0.53
N PRO A 428 2.42 33.23 1.41
CA PRO A 428 1.37 34.22 1.51
C PRO A 428 1.96 35.60 1.87
N PRO A 429 1.38 36.70 1.37
CA PRO A 429 1.97 38.04 1.47
C PRO A 429 1.98 38.62 2.89
N LYS A 430 1.15 38.10 3.80
CA LYS A 430 1.06 38.56 5.20
C LYS A 430 1.17 37.36 6.14
N LEU A 431 2.34 37.18 6.75
CA LEU A 431 2.49 36.34 7.93
C LEU A 431 1.96 37.08 9.15
N ASP A 432 1.25 36.36 10.01
CA ASP A 432 0.87 36.90 11.28
C ASP A 432 1.65 36.24 12.41
N HIS A 433 2.57 37.00 12.99
CA HIS A 433 3.37 36.56 14.12
C HIS A 433 2.58 36.55 15.44
N THR A 434 1.43 37.23 15.49
CA THR A 434 0.53 37.29 16.65
C THR A 434 -0.51 36.16 16.65
N GLY A 435 -0.84 35.64 15.46
CA GLY A 435 -1.83 34.57 15.26
C GLY A 435 -3.30 35.03 15.25
N GLU A 436 -3.58 36.34 15.22
CA GLU A 436 -4.92 36.92 15.24
C GLU A 436 -5.60 37.01 13.85
N LYS A 437 -4.83 37.20 12.78
CA LYS A 437 -5.27 37.58 11.42
C LYS A 437 -4.61 36.77 10.29
N GLY A 438 -3.77 35.78 10.61
CA GLY A 438 -3.10 34.97 9.60
C GLY A 438 -2.34 33.76 10.15
N PRO A 439 -1.75 32.93 9.27
CA PRO A 439 -0.95 31.79 9.67
C PRO A 439 0.38 32.24 10.29
N ARG A 440 0.78 31.57 11.37
CA ARG A 440 2.09 31.82 12.00
C ARG A 440 3.21 31.20 11.15
N PRO A 441 4.46 31.64 11.33
CA PRO A 441 5.64 31.02 10.70
C PRO A 441 5.66 29.48 10.82
N ASP A 442 5.38 28.95 12.01
CA ASP A 442 5.35 27.52 12.27
C ASP A 442 4.23 26.79 11.51
N ASP A 443 3.06 27.42 11.39
CA ASP A 443 1.92 26.86 10.66
C ASP A 443 2.26 26.75 9.16
N ILE A 444 3.01 27.71 8.60
CA ILE A 444 3.48 27.68 7.22
C ILE A 444 4.54 26.60 7.02
N ALA A 445 5.52 26.48 7.92
CA ALA A 445 6.54 25.43 7.82
C ALA A 445 5.90 24.03 7.95
N ARG A 446 4.93 23.88 8.86
CA ARG A 446 4.13 22.65 8.99
C ARG A 446 3.38 22.34 7.69
N ALA A 447 2.64 23.30 7.15
CA ALA A 447 1.93 23.15 5.88
C ALA A 447 2.88 22.83 4.71
N SER A 448 4.07 23.45 4.69
CA SER A 448 5.10 23.17 3.68
C SER A 448 5.64 21.74 3.77
N THR A 449 5.84 21.24 4.98
CA THR A 449 6.26 19.85 5.21
C THR A 449 5.17 18.88 4.78
N ILE A 450 3.93 19.10 5.21
CA ILE A 450 2.78 18.25 4.88
C ILE A 450 2.48 18.25 3.37
N ALA A 451 2.54 19.41 2.72
CA ALA A 451 2.38 19.54 1.27
C ALA A 451 3.37 18.66 0.50
N ALA A 452 4.63 18.64 0.94
CA ALA A 452 5.69 17.85 0.33
C ALA A 452 5.49 16.35 0.60
N VAL A 453 5.19 15.98 1.84
CA VAL A 453 4.89 14.59 2.22
C VAL A 453 3.72 14.06 1.43
N GLU A 454 2.58 14.77 1.36
CA GLU A 454 1.43 14.24 0.62
C GLU A 454 1.69 14.25 -0.89
N LYS A 455 2.54 15.13 -1.45
CA LYS A 455 2.89 15.08 -2.88
C LYS A 455 3.65 13.80 -3.19
N LEU A 456 4.71 13.55 -2.43
CA LEU A 456 5.54 12.36 -2.57
C LEU A 456 4.76 11.06 -2.26
N ALA A 457 3.90 11.06 -1.24
CA ALA A 457 3.12 9.88 -0.86
C ALA A 457 2.01 9.54 -1.88
N ILE A 458 1.40 10.54 -2.53
CA ILE A 458 0.47 10.31 -3.64
C ILE A 458 1.23 9.73 -4.84
N ASP A 459 2.35 10.34 -5.21
CA ASP A 459 3.16 9.87 -6.34
C ASP A 459 3.70 8.44 -6.11
N GLU A 460 4.14 8.11 -4.89
CA GLU A 460 4.57 6.75 -4.51
C GLU A 460 3.43 5.73 -4.58
N ALA A 461 2.23 6.10 -4.12
CA ALA A 461 1.06 5.23 -4.21
C ALA A 461 0.65 4.96 -5.66
N ASP A 462 0.69 5.99 -6.50
CA ASP A 462 0.40 5.90 -7.92
C ASP A 462 1.40 4.99 -8.65
N ILE A 463 2.69 5.16 -8.36
CA ILE A 463 3.76 4.30 -8.86
C ILE A 463 3.55 2.85 -8.41
N ALA A 464 3.18 2.62 -7.15
CA ALA A 464 2.90 1.28 -6.65
C ALA A 464 1.71 0.63 -7.37
N ALA A 465 0.63 1.39 -7.59
CA ALA A 465 -0.55 0.93 -8.31
C ALA A 465 -0.24 0.58 -9.77
N VAL A 466 0.46 1.47 -10.47
CA VAL A 466 0.87 1.29 -11.88
C VAL A 466 1.88 0.15 -12.01
N SER A 467 2.91 0.09 -11.18
CA SER A 467 3.92 -0.98 -11.25
C SER A 467 3.35 -2.36 -10.89
N ARG A 468 2.32 -2.41 -10.05
CA ARG A 468 1.59 -3.64 -9.72
C ARG A 468 0.64 -4.06 -10.85
N GLU A 469 -0.42 -3.29 -11.05
CA GLU A 469 -1.54 -3.68 -11.92
C GLU A 469 -1.26 -3.38 -13.40
N GLY A 470 -0.47 -2.34 -13.69
CA GLY A 470 0.03 -2.09 -15.05
C GLY A 470 0.98 -3.17 -15.52
N THR A 471 1.85 -3.69 -14.64
CA THR A 471 2.67 -4.86 -14.99
C THR A 471 1.83 -6.12 -15.17
N ARG A 472 0.78 -6.30 -14.37
CA ARG A 472 -0.17 -7.40 -14.57
C ARG A 472 -0.79 -7.35 -15.97
N GLN A 473 -1.27 -6.18 -16.40
CA GLN A 473 -1.76 -5.97 -17.76
C GLN A 473 -0.68 -6.30 -18.81
N LEU A 474 0.56 -5.84 -18.62
CA LEU A 474 1.66 -6.11 -19.53
C LEU A 474 2.02 -7.60 -19.60
N MET A 475 1.98 -8.33 -18.49
CA MET A 475 2.23 -9.77 -18.47
C MET A 475 1.22 -10.54 -19.32
N HIS A 476 -0.06 -10.17 -19.26
CA HIS A 476 -1.08 -10.77 -20.12
C HIS A 476 -0.95 -10.32 -21.57
N ALA A 477 -0.68 -9.03 -21.81
CA ALA A 477 -0.56 -8.48 -23.15
C ALA A 477 0.69 -8.98 -23.91
N ALA A 478 1.79 -9.24 -23.19
CA ALA A 478 3.02 -9.81 -23.72
C ALA A 478 3.00 -11.36 -23.74
N GLY A 479 1.90 -12.00 -23.32
CA GLY A 479 1.78 -13.46 -23.29
C GLY A 479 2.68 -14.16 -22.27
N VAL A 480 3.20 -13.42 -21.28
CA VAL A 480 3.94 -13.98 -20.14
C VAL A 480 3.01 -14.76 -19.22
N LEU A 481 1.78 -14.26 -19.02
CA LEU A 481 0.72 -14.97 -18.32
C LEU A 481 -0.42 -15.29 -19.29
N PRO A 482 -0.98 -16.51 -19.27
CA PRO A 482 -2.11 -16.86 -20.11
C PRO A 482 -3.36 -16.05 -19.76
N LYS A 483 -4.16 -15.72 -20.78
CA LYS A 483 -5.42 -14.98 -20.62
C LYS A 483 -6.62 -15.88 -20.38
N HIS A 484 -6.61 -17.12 -20.87
CA HIS A 484 -7.79 -17.97 -20.90
C HIS A 484 -7.87 -19.01 -19.79
N VAL A 485 -7.03 -18.89 -18.77
CA VAL A 485 -6.99 -19.84 -17.64
C VAL A 485 -6.82 -19.05 -16.35
N THR A 486 -7.64 -19.37 -15.34
CA THR A 486 -7.46 -18.84 -13.99
C THR A 486 -6.22 -19.45 -13.36
N LEU A 487 -5.18 -18.64 -13.21
CA LEU A 487 -3.91 -19.06 -12.62
C LEU A 487 -3.97 -19.09 -11.09
N PRO A 488 -3.12 -19.90 -10.44
CA PRO A 488 -2.95 -19.86 -8.99
C PRO A 488 -2.59 -18.45 -8.49
N SER A 489 -3.13 -18.09 -7.32
CA SER A 489 -2.94 -16.80 -6.67
C SER A 489 -1.47 -16.58 -6.31
N TRP A 490 -0.75 -17.62 -5.87
CA TRP A 490 0.68 -17.50 -5.57
C TRP A 490 1.51 -17.16 -6.81
N LEU A 491 1.12 -17.65 -7.99
CA LEU A 491 1.87 -17.42 -9.22
C LEU A 491 1.61 -16.00 -9.71
N THR A 492 0.34 -15.60 -9.80
CA THR A 492 -0.03 -14.25 -10.26
C THR A 492 0.38 -13.18 -9.27
N GLY A 493 0.09 -13.38 -7.98
CA GLY A 493 0.50 -12.49 -6.91
C GLY A 493 2.01 -12.38 -6.80
N GLY A 494 2.74 -13.50 -6.90
CA GLY A 494 4.20 -13.53 -6.83
C GLY A 494 4.85 -12.80 -8.00
N ALA A 495 4.34 -13.03 -9.22
CA ALA A 495 4.79 -12.38 -10.44
C ALA A 495 4.59 -10.86 -10.38
N VAL A 496 3.40 -10.43 -9.98
CA VAL A 496 3.07 -9.01 -9.87
C VAL A 496 3.86 -8.35 -8.74
N ASN A 497 4.00 -9.00 -7.59
CA ASN A 497 4.79 -8.51 -6.45
C ASN A 497 6.29 -8.37 -6.77
N PHE A 498 6.81 -9.12 -7.75
CA PHE A 498 8.20 -9.02 -8.21
C PHE A 498 8.49 -7.69 -8.90
N PHE A 499 7.55 -7.15 -9.69
CA PHE A 499 7.70 -5.86 -10.37
C PHE A 499 7.10 -4.69 -9.60
N THR A 500 6.29 -4.96 -8.58
CA THR A 500 5.67 -3.92 -7.76
C THR A 500 6.76 -3.11 -7.05
N ARG A 501 6.72 -1.80 -7.21
CA ARG A 501 7.47 -0.84 -6.39
C ARG A 501 6.64 -0.56 -5.13
N PRO A 502 6.98 -1.14 -3.97
CA PRO A 502 6.12 -1.05 -2.81
C PRO A 502 6.07 0.38 -2.28
N ARG A 503 4.90 0.79 -1.81
CA ARG A 503 4.70 2.06 -1.12
C ARG A 503 4.77 1.88 0.40
N GLY A 504 5.37 2.84 1.09
CA GLY A 504 5.41 2.90 2.55
C GLY A 504 6.21 1.76 3.20
N PRO A 505 6.45 1.83 4.52
CA PRO A 505 7.36 0.93 5.21
C PRO A 505 6.71 -0.42 5.54
N ALA A 506 7.56 -1.42 5.80
CA ALA A 506 7.13 -2.61 6.55
C ALA A 506 7.31 -2.37 8.05
N TYR A 507 6.24 -2.54 8.83
CA TYR A 507 6.31 -2.43 10.29
C TYR A 507 6.58 -3.79 10.91
N VAL A 508 7.65 -3.87 11.71
CA VAL A 508 8.13 -5.13 12.29
C VAL A 508 8.63 -4.91 13.71
N THR A 509 8.58 -5.95 14.53
CA THR A 509 9.12 -5.93 15.89
C THR A 509 10.49 -6.60 15.88
N VAL A 510 11.53 -5.95 16.39
CA VAL A 510 12.90 -6.48 16.37
C VAL A 510 13.40 -6.78 17.78
N GLY A 511 13.99 -7.97 17.94
CA GLY A 511 14.57 -8.46 19.19
C GLY A 511 13.55 -8.80 20.27
N ASP A 512 14.06 -9.21 21.44
CA ASP A 512 13.23 -9.65 22.57
C ASP A 512 12.40 -8.53 23.21
N SER A 513 12.81 -7.27 22.99
CA SER A 513 12.12 -6.09 23.50
C SER A 513 10.81 -5.76 22.76
N GLU A 514 10.49 -6.49 21.69
CA GLU A 514 9.32 -6.26 20.82
C GLU A 514 9.19 -4.79 20.34
N LYS A 515 10.29 -4.02 20.31
CA LYS A 515 10.28 -2.63 19.84
C LYS A 515 9.92 -2.58 18.37
N MET A 516 8.94 -1.74 18.04
CA MET A 516 8.52 -1.50 16.67
C MET A 516 9.60 -0.75 15.90
N ASN A 517 9.91 -1.27 14.72
CA ASN A 517 10.77 -0.65 13.72
C ASN A 517 9.95 -0.49 12.44
N MET A 518 10.25 0.56 11.69
CA MET A 518 9.82 0.68 10.30
C MET A 518 11.00 0.28 9.40
N HIS A 519 10.74 -0.56 8.43
CA HIS A 519 11.72 -0.93 7.41
C HIS A 519 11.41 -0.17 6.12
N VAL A 520 12.35 0.64 5.65
CA VAL A 520 12.20 1.47 4.45
C VAL A 520 13.27 1.16 3.41
N ALA A 521 12.92 1.25 2.13
CA ALA A 521 13.91 1.24 1.06
C ALA A 521 14.37 2.66 0.72
N LEU A 522 15.65 2.81 0.38
CA LEU A 522 16.21 4.11 -0.06
C LEU A 522 15.78 4.48 -1.47
N THR A 523 15.57 3.46 -2.31
CA THR A 523 14.97 3.57 -3.64
C THR A 523 14.15 2.31 -3.91
N THR A 524 13.16 2.42 -4.79
CA THR A 524 12.39 1.28 -5.29
C THR A 524 12.50 1.27 -6.80
N GLY A 525 12.81 0.11 -7.39
CA GLY A 525 12.90 -0.06 -8.84
C GLY A 525 12.35 -1.39 -9.29
N TYR A 526 12.74 -1.81 -10.49
CA TYR A 526 12.22 -3.01 -11.15
C TYR A 526 13.23 -4.14 -11.07
N GLY A 527 12.77 -5.39 -10.94
CA GLY A 527 13.65 -6.56 -10.93
C GLY A 527 14.43 -6.79 -9.63
N VAL A 528 14.24 -5.93 -8.64
CA VAL A 528 14.89 -6.01 -7.32
C VAL A 528 14.00 -6.73 -6.30
N PRO A 529 14.56 -7.24 -5.19
CA PRO A 529 13.75 -7.75 -4.10
C PRO A 529 12.69 -6.75 -3.63
N ASN A 530 11.46 -7.22 -3.44
CA ASN A 530 10.39 -6.42 -2.87
C ASN A 530 10.68 -6.24 -1.37
N TYR A 531 11.24 -5.10 -0.98
CA TYR A 531 11.77 -4.89 0.37
C TYR A 531 10.74 -5.12 1.49
N VAL A 532 9.47 -4.76 1.24
CA VAL A 532 8.38 -4.94 2.20
C VAL A 532 8.11 -6.43 2.42
N LEU A 533 7.92 -7.18 1.34
CA LEU A 533 7.65 -8.62 1.39
C LEU A 533 8.84 -9.41 1.89
N GLN A 534 10.05 -9.02 1.48
CA GLN A 534 11.29 -9.59 1.96
C GLN A 534 11.39 -9.42 3.47
N ARG A 535 11.14 -8.22 3.99
CA ARG A 535 11.21 -7.95 5.43
C ARG A 535 10.16 -8.73 6.21
N TYR A 536 8.92 -8.79 5.71
CA TYR A 536 7.87 -9.59 6.34
C TYR A 536 8.18 -11.08 6.33
N LEU A 537 8.77 -11.62 5.26
CA LEU A 537 9.20 -13.02 5.24
C LEU A 537 10.24 -13.30 6.32
N ARG A 538 11.23 -12.41 6.49
CA ARG A 538 12.24 -12.53 7.56
C ARG A 538 11.62 -12.43 8.95
N ASP A 539 10.63 -11.54 9.13
CA ASP A 539 9.87 -11.42 10.38
C ASP A 539 9.10 -12.71 10.70
N LEU A 540 8.36 -13.26 9.73
CA LEU A 540 7.62 -14.51 9.85
C LEU A 540 8.54 -15.70 10.19
N ALA A 541 9.70 -15.79 9.53
CA ALA A 541 10.70 -16.81 9.83
C ALA A 541 11.27 -16.66 11.25
N THR A 542 11.64 -15.44 11.64
CA THR A 542 12.21 -15.14 12.97
C THR A 542 11.20 -15.47 14.09
N LYS A 543 9.93 -15.16 13.87
CA LYS A 543 8.83 -15.44 14.80
C LYS A 543 8.32 -16.88 14.76
N LYS A 544 8.90 -17.74 13.90
CA LYS A 544 8.49 -19.14 13.69
C LYS A 544 7.00 -19.25 13.33
N GLU A 545 6.51 -18.30 12.53
CA GLU A 545 5.16 -18.31 11.97
C GLU A 545 5.09 -19.03 10.62
N LEU A 546 6.23 -19.47 10.10
CA LEU A 546 6.31 -20.37 8.95
C LEU A 546 6.45 -21.82 9.45
N PRO A 547 5.92 -22.82 8.71
CA PRO A 547 6.20 -24.23 8.97
C PRO A 547 7.69 -24.49 9.13
N ALA A 548 8.05 -25.29 10.14
CA ALA A 548 9.43 -25.78 10.29
C ALA A 548 9.81 -26.74 9.15
N ASP A 549 8.82 -27.46 8.60
CA ASP A 549 9.00 -28.30 7.42
C ASP A 549 8.85 -27.48 6.15
N SER A 550 9.96 -27.33 5.42
CA SER A 550 10.04 -26.61 4.16
C SER A 550 9.17 -27.21 3.06
N ALA A 551 9.01 -28.54 3.02
CA ALA A 551 8.15 -29.21 2.04
C ALA A 551 6.68 -28.80 2.24
N ARG A 552 6.19 -28.86 3.49
CA ARG A 552 4.85 -28.37 3.85
C ARG A 552 4.65 -26.90 3.51
N LEU A 553 5.64 -26.04 3.78
CA LEU A 553 5.55 -24.62 3.38
C LEU A 553 5.39 -24.48 1.86
N LEU A 554 6.17 -25.21 1.06
CA LEU A 554 6.07 -25.20 -0.39
C LEU A 554 4.70 -25.69 -0.87
N GLU A 555 4.17 -26.78 -0.30
CA GLU A 555 2.83 -27.29 -0.60
C GLU A 555 1.75 -26.24 -0.28
N ASN A 556 1.82 -25.59 0.89
CA ASN A 556 0.88 -24.56 1.30
C ASN A 556 0.89 -23.35 0.35
N VAL A 557 2.05 -22.97 -0.18
CA VAL A 557 2.17 -21.91 -1.19
C VAL A 557 1.61 -22.36 -2.53
N LEU A 558 2.05 -23.51 -3.05
CA LEU A 558 1.65 -24.02 -4.36
C LEU A 558 0.16 -24.34 -4.44
N GLY A 559 -0.43 -24.79 -3.33
CA GLY A 559 -1.86 -25.09 -3.19
C GLY A 559 -2.73 -23.88 -2.85
N ASP A 560 -2.16 -22.66 -2.81
CA ASP A 560 -2.87 -21.42 -2.44
C ASP A 560 -3.53 -21.44 -1.05
N VAL A 561 -3.08 -22.32 -0.15
CA VAL A 561 -3.73 -22.55 1.16
C VAL A 561 -3.81 -21.26 1.98
N TYR A 562 -2.75 -20.45 1.96
CA TYR A 562 -2.76 -19.16 2.64
C TYR A 562 -3.73 -18.16 2.01
N PHE A 563 -3.87 -18.14 0.68
CA PHE A 563 -4.80 -17.24 0.00
C PHE A 563 -6.25 -17.61 0.30
N THR A 564 -6.58 -18.90 0.25
CA THR A 564 -7.93 -19.39 0.59
C THR A 564 -8.29 -19.11 2.05
N GLY A 565 -7.34 -19.27 2.97
CA GLY A 565 -7.57 -19.04 4.40
C GLY A 565 -7.88 -17.59 4.79
N ILE A 566 -7.57 -16.60 3.93
CA ILE A 566 -7.75 -15.18 4.28
C ILE A 566 -9.21 -14.82 4.49
N LYS A 567 -10.14 -15.40 3.73
CA LYS A 567 -11.57 -15.09 3.90
C LYS A 567 -12.05 -15.40 5.32
N ASP A 568 -11.61 -16.53 5.87
CA ASP A 568 -12.07 -17.03 7.16
C ASP A 568 -11.09 -16.74 8.30
N GLY A 569 -9.95 -16.12 8.01
CA GLY A 569 -8.86 -15.91 8.97
C GLY A 569 -8.24 -17.22 9.48
N LEU A 570 -8.31 -18.28 8.67
CA LEU A 570 -7.82 -19.62 8.99
C LEU A 570 -6.39 -19.77 8.49
N ASP A 571 -5.43 -19.50 9.37
CA ASP A 571 -4.02 -19.75 9.11
C ASP A 571 -3.73 -21.25 9.28
N PRO A 572 -3.27 -21.98 8.25
CA PRO A 572 -2.90 -23.39 8.37
C PRO A 572 -1.68 -23.60 9.28
N ASP A 573 -0.91 -22.54 9.54
CA ASP A 573 0.32 -22.56 10.32
C ASP A 573 0.31 -21.41 11.34
N PRO A 574 -0.61 -21.43 12.33
CA PRO A 574 -0.75 -20.35 13.28
C PRO A 574 0.51 -20.19 14.13
N ALA A 575 0.82 -18.95 14.49
CA ALA A 575 1.94 -18.65 15.38
C ALA A 575 1.85 -19.49 16.67
N PRO A 576 2.96 -20.00 17.21
CA PRO A 576 2.97 -20.65 18.51
C PRO A 576 2.34 -19.72 19.55
N PRO A 577 1.47 -20.22 20.45
CA PRO A 577 0.87 -19.37 21.47
C PRO A 577 1.98 -18.69 22.28
N LYS A 578 1.92 -17.36 22.38
CA LYS A 578 2.86 -16.61 23.22
C LYS A 578 2.74 -17.16 24.64
N LYS A 579 3.84 -17.60 25.24
CA LYS A 579 3.84 -18.03 26.65
C LYS A 579 3.29 -16.85 27.46
N PRO A 580 2.28 -17.06 28.32
CA PRO A 580 1.72 -15.97 29.11
C PRO A 580 2.86 -15.31 29.88
N LYS A 581 3.07 -13.99 29.67
CA LYS A 581 4.04 -13.23 30.46
C LYS A 581 3.60 -13.42 31.91
N LYS A 582 4.42 -14.13 32.70
CA LYS A 582 4.17 -14.33 34.12
C LYS A 582 3.87 -12.94 34.67
N PRO A 583 2.67 -12.68 35.24
CA PRO A 583 2.29 -11.34 35.65
C PRO A 583 3.44 -10.81 36.48
N ALA A 584 4.05 -9.71 36.03
CA ALA A 584 5.12 -9.09 36.78
C ALA A 584 4.54 -8.92 38.18
N GLN A 585 5.08 -9.65 39.17
CA GLN A 585 4.70 -9.45 40.56
C GLN A 585 5.09 -8.01 40.84
N THR A 586 4.17 -7.09 40.61
CA THR A 586 4.23 -5.73 41.10
C THR A 586 4.38 -5.94 42.59
N ALA A 587 5.60 -5.73 43.08
CA ALA A 587 5.95 -5.81 44.47
C ALA A 587 5.25 -4.65 45.19
N ALA A 588 3.93 -4.73 45.29
CA ALA A 588 3.15 -4.01 46.27
C ALA A 588 3.28 -4.78 47.60
N GLN A 589 4.51 -4.88 48.12
CA GLN A 589 4.65 -5.00 49.56
C GLN A 589 4.54 -3.57 50.10
N PRO A 590 3.49 -3.25 50.88
CA PRO A 590 3.50 -2.00 51.62
C PRO A 590 4.76 -1.98 52.51
N PRO A 591 5.43 -0.82 52.67
CA PRO A 591 6.58 -0.73 53.56
C PRO A 591 6.14 -1.18 54.95
N ARG A 592 6.75 -2.26 55.47
CA ARG A 592 6.57 -2.66 56.86
C ARG A 592 7.05 -1.48 57.73
N PRO A 593 6.19 -0.89 58.57
CA PRO A 593 6.64 0.06 59.56
C PRO A 593 7.22 -0.75 60.72
N GLY A 594 8.51 -0.56 61.03
CA GLY A 594 9.04 -1.06 62.29
C GLY A 594 10.56 -1.09 62.38
N GLY A 595 11.08 -0.35 63.36
CA GLY A 595 12.26 -0.78 64.09
C GLY A 595 13.46 0.16 64.04
N SER A 596 13.35 1.30 64.71
CA SER A 596 14.51 2.00 65.28
C SER A 596 15.14 1.10 66.35
N GLY A 597 16.18 0.36 65.97
CA GLY A 597 17.04 -0.41 66.86
C GLY A 597 18.45 0.15 66.77
N ASP A 598 18.78 0.96 67.76
CA ASP A 598 20.06 1.59 68.02
C ASP A 598 21.07 0.58 68.61
N GLY A 599 22.36 0.81 68.35
CA GLY A 599 23.46 0.25 69.14
C GLY A 599 24.27 -0.89 68.51
N GLY A 600 25.59 -0.66 68.38
CA GLY A 600 26.58 -1.72 68.58
C GLY A 600 27.75 -1.76 67.59
N GLU A 601 28.80 -1.01 67.90
CA GLU A 601 30.15 -1.17 67.35
C GLU A 601 30.77 -2.55 67.65
N GLY A 602 31.71 -3.00 66.81
CA GLY A 602 32.79 -3.88 67.27
C GLY A 602 33.29 -4.93 66.26
N PHE A 603 34.59 -4.81 65.92
CA PHE A 603 35.61 -5.84 65.65
C PHE A 603 35.15 -7.19 65.04
N GLY A 604 35.68 -7.71 63.92
CA GLY A 604 37.09 -7.86 63.57
C GLY A 604 37.34 -9.34 63.20
N SER A 605 38.07 -9.57 62.09
CA SER A 605 38.87 -10.77 61.74
C SER A 605 38.26 -12.19 61.71
N GLY A 606 38.61 -12.94 60.65
CA GLY A 606 38.93 -14.38 60.73
C GLY A 606 38.17 -15.26 59.73
N GLY A 607 38.93 -16.03 58.93
CA GLY A 607 38.43 -16.94 57.87
C GLY A 607 37.75 -18.25 58.39
N PRO A 608 38.09 -19.44 57.84
CA PRO A 608 37.48 -20.01 56.63
C PRO A 608 36.83 -21.41 56.86
N LEU A 609 36.22 -21.98 55.80
CA LEU A 609 35.77 -23.39 55.63
C LEU A 609 34.51 -23.78 56.45
N ARG A 610 33.57 -24.65 56.06
CA ARG A 610 33.53 -25.85 55.20
C ARG A 610 32.02 -26.23 54.95
N PRO A 611 31.71 -27.29 54.16
CA PRO A 611 30.38 -27.66 53.66
C PRO A 611 29.73 -28.85 54.40
N GLY A 612 28.45 -29.10 54.10
CA GLY A 612 27.68 -30.30 54.45
C GLY A 612 26.20 -29.91 54.63
N SER A 613 25.18 -30.74 54.43
CA SER A 613 25.04 -32.16 54.12
C SER A 613 23.58 -32.49 54.44
N GLY A 614 22.89 -33.25 53.57
CA GLY A 614 21.67 -34.03 53.93
C GLY A 614 20.44 -33.20 54.28
N GLY A 615 19.20 -33.58 53.98
CA GLY A 615 18.63 -34.85 53.59
C GLY A 615 17.10 -34.68 53.61
N PRO A 616 16.32 -35.67 53.18
CA PRO A 616 14.93 -35.51 52.75
C PRO A 616 13.89 -36.01 53.76
N GLY A 617 12.64 -35.58 53.57
CA GLY A 617 11.43 -36.27 54.05
C GLY A 617 10.26 -35.33 54.31
N PRO A 618 9.04 -35.84 54.56
CA PRO A 618 8.43 -37.05 54.00
C PRO A 618 6.97 -36.81 53.51
N MET A 619 6.44 -37.83 52.82
CA MET A 619 5.03 -37.98 52.46
C MET A 619 4.10 -38.05 53.67
N ARG A 620 2.83 -37.67 53.50
CA ARG A 620 1.71 -38.32 54.20
C ARG A 620 0.45 -38.40 53.33
N PRO A 621 -0.40 -39.44 53.52
CA PRO A 621 -1.42 -39.87 52.57
C PRO A 621 -2.88 -39.65 53.05
N GLY A 622 -3.80 -39.66 52.08
CA GLY A 622 -5.01 -40.50 52.06
C GLY A 622 -6.21 -40.20 52.99
N SER A 623 -7.37 -39.90 52.38
CA SER A 623 -8.73 -40.32 52.77
C SER A 623 -9.73 -39.62 51.83
N GLY A 624 -10.75 -40.20 51.18
CA GLY A 624 -11.41 -41.49 51.37
C GLY A 624 -12.93 -41.30 51.53
N GLY A 625 -13.68 -41.25 50.42
CA GLY A 625 -15.10 -41.67 50.31
C GLY A 625 -16.23 -40.63 50.55
N PRO A 626 -17.51 -41.03 50.41
CA PRO A 626 -18.15 -41.47 49.14
C PRO A 626 -19.64 -41.05 48.96
N GLY A 627 -20.16 -41.13 47.71
CA GLY A 627 -21.59 -41.36 47.33
C GLY A 627 -22.61 -40.25 47.66
N LEU A 628 -23.76 -40.02 46.99
CA LEU A 628 -24.66 -40.78 46.11
C LEU A 628 -25.68 -39.76 45.45
N PRO A 629 -26.63 -40.20 44.58
CA PRO A 629 -27.22 -39.45 43.46
C PRO A 629 -28.76 -39.22 43.52
N GLY A 630 -29.30 -38.54 42.49
CA GLY A 630 -30.74 -38.46 42.13
C GLY A 630 -31.44 -37.19 42.67
N MET A 631 -32.40 -36.53 42.03
CA MET A 631 -33.34 -36.85 40.93
C MET A 631 -34.03 -35.52 40.46
N PRO A 632 -34.99 -35.54 39.51
CA PRO A 632 -35.33 -34.42 38.61
C PRO A 632 -36.66 -33.69 38.91
N GLY A 633 -36.81 -32.53 38.26
CA GLY A 633 -38.10 -32.01 37.74
C GLY A 633 -38.86 -31.04 38.63
N MET A 634 -39.10 -29.81 38.15
CA MET A 634 -40.40 -29.13 38.29
C MET A 634 -40.50 -27.87 37.42
N SER A 635 -41.61 -27.81 36.70
CA SER A 635 -42.17 -26.70 35.94
C SER A 635 -42.97 -25.75 36.84
N GLY A 636 -42.99 -24.44 36.52
CA GLY A 636 -44.13 -23.58 36.87
C GLY A 636 -43.84 -22.11 37.15
N GLY A 637 -44.32 -21.23 36.27
CA GLY A 637 -45.03 -20.00 36.67
C GLY A 637 -44.25 -18.67 36.79
N PRO A 638 -44.74 -17.56 36.18
CA PRO A 638 -44.04 -16.28 36.13
C PRO A 638 -44.41 -15.39 37.33
N GLY A 639 -43.39 -15.01 38.12
CA GLY A 639 -43.50 -14.00 39.17
C GLY A 639 -42.75 -12.73 38.77
N MET A 640 -43.50 -11.68 38.41
CA MET A 640 -42.97 -10.32 38.40
C MET A 640 -42.66 -9.88 39.83
N VAL A 641 -41.38 -9.67 40.14
CA VAL A 641 -40.95 -8.97 41.35
C VAL A 641 -39.94 -7.91 40.90
N GLY A 642 -40.38 -6.65 40.99
CA GLY A 642 -39.52 -5.49 40.84
C GLY A 642 -38.49 -5.47 41.97
N GLY A 643 -37.23 -5.72 41.60
CA GLY A 643 -36.08 -5.55 42.47
C GLY A 643 -35.09 -4.63 41.78
N SER A 644 -34.99 -3.39 42.27
CA SER A 644 -33.89 -2.48 41.98
C SER A 644 -32.58 -3.02 42.60
N GLY A 645 -32.06 -4.09 42.02
CA GLY A 645 -30.76 -4.66 42.36
C GLY A 645 -29.70 -3.99 41.51
N GLY A 646 -28.90 -3.11 42.11
CA GLY A 646 -27.70 -2.57 41.48
C GLY A 646 -26.79 -3.72 41.08
N VAL A 647 -26.67 -3.96 39.77
CA VAL A 647 -25.73 -4.93 39.23
C VAL A 647 -24.33 -4.40 39.57
N PRO A 648 -23.51 -5.14 40.34
CA PRO A 648 -22.14 -4.71 40.61
C PRO A 648 -21.44 -4.60 39.25
N GLY A 649 -20.97 -3.40 38.92
CA GLY A 649 -20.27 -3.11 37.69
C GLY A 649 -18.99 -3.95 37.62
N GLY A 650 -19.12 -5.15 37.05
CA GLY A 650 -17.99 -5.97 36.66
C GLY A 650 -17.21 -5.18 35.63
N VAL A 651 -16.06 -4.66 36.04
CA VAL A 651 -15.08 -4.05 35.16
C VAL A 651 -14.71 -5.13 34.16
N LEU A 652 -15.29 -5.07 32.96
CA LEU A 652 -14.86 -5.89 31.84
C LEU A 652 -13.35 -5.66 31.73
N SER A 653 -12.58 -6.73 31.95
CA SER A 653 -11.12 -6.68 31.91
C SER A 653 -10.69 -5.99 30.62
N ALA A 654 -9.74 -5.07 30.71
CA ALA A 654 -9.20 -4.28 29.59
C ALA A 654 -8.66 -5.12 28.41
N ASP A 655 -8.66 -6.45 28.54
CA ASP A 655 -8.15 -7.42 27.58
C ASP A 655 -9.22 -8.00 26.64
N TYR A 656 -10.50 -7.63 26.73
CA TYR A 656 -11.51 -8.11 25.77
C TYR A 656 -11.42 -7.33 24.45
N GLU A 657 -10.62 -7.84 23.53
CA GLU A 657 -10.56 -7.34 22.16
C GLU A 657 -11.78 -7.83 21.36
N ASP A 658 -12.40 -6.93 20.59
CA ASP A 658 -13.56 -7.24 19.74
C ASP A 658 -13.23 -8.40 18.77
N PRO A 659 -14.04 -9.49 18.74
CA PRO A 659 -13.86 -10.60 17.81
C PRO A 659 -13.72 -10.18 16.34
N ALA A 660 -14.40 -9.11 15.90
CA ALA A 660 -14.28 -8.62 14.54
C ALA A 660 -12.90 -8.00 14.26
N THR A 661 -12.34 -7.24 15.21
CA THR A 661 -10.98 -6.70 15.15
C THR A 661 -9.94 -7.83 15.13
N LEU A 662 -10.10 -8.84 15.99
CA LEU A 662 -9.24 -10.03 16.00
C LEU A 662 -9.26 -10.77 14.67
N LEU A 663 -10.44 -10.94 14.06
CA LEU A 663 -10.57 -11.56 12.75
C LEU A 663 -9.83 -10.74 11.69
N ARG A 664 -10.06 -9.42 11.61
CA ARG A 664 -9.35 -8.54 10.65
C ARG A 664 -7.84 -8.62 10.81
N LYS A 665 -7.32 -8.60 12.05
CA LYS A 665 -5.88 -8.75 12.33
C LYS A 665 -5.34 -10.10 11.83
N LYS A 666 -6.08 -11.20 12.00
CA LYS A 666 -5.74 -12.52 11.46
C LYS A 666 -5.75 -12.54 9.93
N GLN A 667 -6.81 -12.04 9.31
CA GLN A 667 -6.93 -11.96 7.84
C GLN A 667 -5.77 -11.16 7.24
N GLN A 668 -5.44 -10.03 7.86
CA GLN A 668 -4.34 -9.18 7.43
C GLN A 668 -2.98 -9.88 7.58
N ARG A 669 -2.71 -10.51 8.74
CA ARG A 669 -1.45 -11.24 8.96
C ARG A 669 -1.30 -12.38 7.97
N LEU A 670 -2.38 -13.10 7.68
CA LEU A 670 -2.41 -14.17 6.69
C LEU A 670 -2.21 -13.65 5.26
N ALA A 671 -2.75 -12.47 4.92
CA ALA A 671 -2.49 -11.82 3.64
C ALA A 671 -1.02 -11.41 3.47
N ILE A 672 -0.38 -10.92 4.53
CA ILE A 672 1.06 -10.66 4.54
C ILE A 672 1.84 -11.97 4.32
N LYS A 673 1.49 -13.04 5.03
CA LYS A 673 2.12 -14.36 4.89
C LYS A 673 1.99 -14.88 3.45
N ALA A 674 0.77 -14.91 2.90
CA ALA A 674 0.47 -15.37 1.55
C ALA A 674 1.29 -14.62 0.49
N ASN A 675 1.29 -13.28 0.53
CA ASN A 675 2.03 -12.45 -0.42
C ASN A 675 3.55 -12.60 -0.26
N ALA A 676 4.06 -12.65 0.97
CA ALA A 676 5.50 -12.75 1.23
C ALA A 676 6.07 -14.10 0.76
N THR A 677 5.38 -15.21 1.04
CA THR A 677 5.83 -16.54 0.61
C THR A 677 5.67 -16.75 -0.90
N SER A 678 4.59 -16.22 -1.49
CA SER A 678 4.35 -16.21 -2.94
C SER A 678 5.42 -15.42 -3.69
N TRP A 679 5.74 -14.20 -3.25
CA TRP A 679 6.83 -13.40 -3.80
C TRP A 679 8.16 -14.13 -3.69
N ALA A 680 8.47 -14.71 -2.53
CA ALA A 680 9.72 -15.41 -2.30
C ALA A 680 9.89 -16.62 -3.23
N LEU A 681 8.82 -17.39 -3.47
CA LEU A 681 8.86 -18.52 -4.40
C LEU A 681 9.08 -18.02 -5.84
N TYR A 682 8.29 -17.04 -6.27
CA TYR A 682 8.41 -16.48 -7.61
C TYR A 682 9.80 -15.86 -7.85
N TYR A 683 10.32 -15.09 -6.89
CA TYR A 683 11.65 -14.48 -6.95
C TYR A 683 12.74 -15.54 -7.11
N TYR A 684 12.68 -16.65 -6.38
CA TYR A 684 13.61 -17.75 -6.57
C TYR A 684 13.49 -18.39 -7.96
N LEU A 685 12.27 -18.68 -8.39
CA LEU A 685 12.01 -19.32 -9.68
C LEU A 685 12.50 -18.48 -10.86
N ILE A 686 12.24 -17.17 -10.85
CA ILE A 686 12.65 -16.29 -11.95
C ILE A 686 14.17 -16.11 -11.99
N GLN A 687 14.85 -16.11 -10.84
CA GLN A 687 16.31 -15.94 -10.76
C GLN A 687 17.10 -17.25 -11.03
N HIS A 688 16.58 -18.40 -10.61
CA HIS A 688 17.32 -19.67 -10.65
C HIS A 688 16.75 -20.73 -11.59
N LYS A 689 15.47 -20.64 -11.94
CA LYS A 689 14.74 -21.64 -12.73
C LYS A 689 13.84 -20.99 -13.80
N PRO A 690 14.32 -19.97 -14.56
CA PRO A 690 13.45 -19.21 -15.47
C PRO A 690 12.86 -20.08 -16.59
N GLU A 691 13.61 -21.07 -17.10
CA GLU A 691 13.11 -22.01 -18.12
C GLU A 691 11.97 -22.88 -17.59
N GLN A 692 12.14 -23.44 -16.39
CA GLN A 692 11.12 -24.28 -15.77
C GLN A 692 9.88 -23.47 -15.39
N LEU A 693 10.06 -22.22 -14.95
CA LEU A 693 8.93 -21.32 -14.69
C LEU A 693 8.14 -21.04 -15.99
N ARG A 694 8.82 -20.76 -17.11
CA ARG A 694 8.16 -20.57 -18.42
C ARG A 694 7.45 -21.85 -18.89
N GLN A 695 8.07 -23.01 -18.70
CA GLN A 695 7.45 -24.29 -19.00
C GLN A 695 6.22 -24.54 -18.12
N TYR A 696 6.29 -24.21 -16.83
CA TYR A 696 5.17 -24.35 -15.90
C TYR A 696 3.97 -23.51 -16.35
N VAL A 697 4.19 -22.23 -16.68
CA VAL A 697 3.13 -21.37 -17.23
C VAL A 697 2.58 -21.92 -18.55
N THR A 698 3.45 -22.44 -19.42
CA THR A 698 3.05 -23.06 -20.70
C THR A 698 2.17 -24.29 -20.49
N GLU A 699 2.47 -25.13 -19.49
CA GLU A 699 1.66 -26.30 -19.14
C GLU A 699 0.31 -25.91 -18.53
N LEU A 700 0.28 -24.90 -17.65
CA LEU A 700 -0.99 -24.36 -17.14
C LEU A 700 -1.85 -23.80 -18.27
N ASN A 701 -1.25 -23.17 -19.27
CA ASN A 701 -1.94 -22.61 -20.44
C ASN A 701 -2.63 -23.68 -21.33
N LYS A 702 -2.22 -24.95 -21.22
CA LYS A 702 -2.83 -26.08 -21.93
C LYS A 702 -4.08 -26.62 -21.24
N LEU A 703 -4.33 -26.24 -19.99
CA LEU A 703 -5.48 -26.70 -19.24
C LEU A 703 -6.79 -26.13 -19.83
N PRO A 704 -7.93 -26.84 -19.67
CA PRO A 704 -9.22 -26.36 -20.17
C PRO A 704 -9.58 -24.99 -19.59
N ARG A 705 -10.11 -24.11 -20.44
CA ARG A 705 -10.45 -22.72 -20.10
C ARG A 705 -11.47 -22.61 -18.97
N ASP A 706 -12.45 -23.50 -19.00
CA ASP A 706 -13.64 -23.42 -18.14
C ASP A 706 -13.47 -24.14 -16.80
N LEU A 707 -12.29 -24.73 -16.55
CA LEU A 707 -12.02 -25.41 -15.30
C LEU A 707 -11.19 -24.50 -14.38
N PRO A 708 -11.73 -24.05 -13.23
CA PRO A 708 -10.92 -23.37 -12.24
C PRO A 708 -9.79 -24.31 -11.83
N ILE A 709 -8.54 -23.88 -11.98
CA ILE A 709 -7.39 -24.68 -11.58
C ILE A 709 -7.42 -24.78 -10.06
N ASP A 710 -7.77 -25.97 -9.56
CA ASP A 710 -7.62 -26.24 -8.14
C ASP A 710 -6.12 -26.31 -7.77
N GLY A 711 -5.81 -25.99 -6.52
CA GLY A 711 -4.41 -26.01 -6.04
C GLY A 711 -3.72 -27.36 -6.25
N LYS A 712 -4.49 -28.46 -6.30
CA LYS A 712 -3.97 -29.81 -6.55
C LYS A 712 -3.50 -30.00 -7.99
N THR A 713 -4.28 -29.54 -8.97
CA THR A 713 -3.89 -29.60 -10.39
C THR A 713 -2.66 -28.74 -10.65
N ALA A 714 -2.65 -27.50 -10.12
CA ALA A 714 -1.47 -26.62 -10.19
C ALA A 714 -0.23 -27.29 -9.59
N PHE A 715 -0.36 -27.88 -8.39
CA PHE A 715 0.71 -28.60 -7.72
C PHE A 715 1.21 -29.80 -8.54
N ALA A 716 0.32 -30.61 -9.11
CA ALA A 716 0.71 -31.74 -9.95
C ALA A 716 1.48 -31.32 -11.20
N VAL A 717 1.05 -30.24 -11.87
CA VAL A 717 1.78 -29.66 -13.01
C VAL A 717 3.16 -29.15 -12.57
N PHE A 718 3.24 -28.53 -11.40
CA PHE A 718 4.51 -28.06 -10.84
C PHE A 718 5.47 -29.22 -10.58
N VAL A 719 5.01 -30.27 -9.89
CA VAL A 719 5.79 -31.48 -9.60
C VAL A 719 6.35 -32.10 -10.88
N ARG A 720 5.52 -32.21 -11.93
CA ARG A 720 5.95 -32.72 -13.24
C ARG A 720 7.02 -31.85 -13.89
N VAL A 721 6.79 -30.54 -14.01
CA VAL A 721 7.70 -29.61 -14.71
C VAL A 721 9.04 -29.50 -13.99
N PHE A 722 9.03 -29.48 -12.66
CA PHE A 722 10.22 -29.38 -11.84
C PHE A 722 10.88 -30.73 -11.52
N LYS A 723 10.33 -31.85 -12.06
CA LYS A 723 10.84 -33.21 -11.90
C LYS A 723 10.97 -33.63 -10.45
N LEU A 724 9.92 -33.34 -9.67
CA LEU A 724 9.83 -33.64 -8.24
C LEU A 724 9.10 -34.96 -7.96
N SER A 725 8.89 -35.81 -8.97
CA SER A 725 8.29 -37.13 -8.88
C SER A 725 9.24 -38.21 -9.40
N THR A 726 9.09 -39.45 -8.92
CA THR A 726 9.88 -40.61 -9.39
C THR A 726 9.47 -41.11 -10.76
N THR A 727 8.23 -40.84 -11.18
CA THR A 727 7.69 -41.16 -12.51
C THR A 727 7.15 -39.90 -13.18
N ALA A 728 7.01 -39.91 -14.51
CA ALA A 728 6.64 -38.72 -15.29
C ALA A 728 5.31 -38.06 -14.86
N ASP A 729 4.34 -38.88 -14.43
CA ASP A 729 3.02 -38.43 -13.95
C ASP A 729 2.73 -38.90 -12.51
N GLY A 730 3.79 -39.20 -11.75
CA GLY A 730 3.69 -39.72 -10.39
C GLY A 730 3.34 -38.65 -9.35
N ALA A 731 2.92 -39.12 -8.17
CA ALA A 731 2.85 -38.26 -6.99
C ALA A 731 4.21 -37.64 -6.66
N ALA A 732 4.19 -36.52 -5.95
CA ALA A 732 5.41 -35.85 -5.48
C ALA A 732 6.25 -36.83 -4.64
N ASP A 733 7.53 -36.93 -4.98
CA ASP A 733 8.52 -37.59 -4.13
C ASP A 733 8.85 -36.65 -2.97
N ALA A 734 8.53 -37.08 -1.74
CA ALA A 734 8.69 -36.25 -0.55
C ALA A 734 10.13 -35.77 -0.35
N LYS A 735 11.14 -36.55 -0.78
CA LYS A 735 12.55 -36.21 -0.62
C LYS A 735 12.97 -35.16 -1.64
N GLU A 736 12.61 -35.29 -2.91
CA GLU A 736 12.91 -34.27 -3.93
C GLU A 736 12.13 -32.98 -3.69
N LEU A 737 10.88 -33.06 -3.24
CA LEU A 737 10.09 -31.89 -2.86
C LEU A 737 10.74 -31.12 -1.70
N LYS A 738 11.13 -31.84 -0.64
CA LYS A 738 11.84 -31.26 0.50
C LYS A 738 13.16 -30.62 0.09
N LYS A 739 13.95 -31.31 -0.74
CA LYS A 739 15.21 -30.79 -1.26
C LYS A 739 15.02 -29.50 -2.06
N PHE A 740 14.02 -29.46 -2.94
CA PHE A 740 13.68 -28.25 -3.68
C PHE A 740 13.29 -27.10 -2.74
N ALA A 741 12.47 -27.38 -1.73
CA ALA A 741 12.05 -26.39 -0.76
C ALA A 741 13.22 -25.87 0.10
N ASP A 742 14.13 -26.75 0.52
CA ASP A 742 15.35 -26.38 1.25
C ASP A 742 16.28 -25.51 0.38
N GLU A 743 16.46 -25.85 -0.90
CA GLU A 743 17.23 -25.04 -1.87
C GLU A 743 16.61 -23.65 -2.03
N TRP A 744 15.29 -23.57 -2.19
CA TRP A 744 14.55 -22.32 -2.30
C TRP A 744 14.74 -21.42 -1.06
N LEU A 745 14.45 -21.95 0.14
CA LEU A 745 14.57 -21.16 1.38
C LEU A 745 16.01 -20.78 1.67
N THR A 746 16.97 -21.67 1.38
CA THR A 746 18.39 -21.36 1.49
C THR A 746 18.75 -20.18 0.60
N TYR A 747 18.36 -20.20 -0.68
CA TYR A 747 18.61 -19.09 -1.59
C TYR A 747 17.99 -17.79 -1.08
N ILE A 748 16.70 -17.78 -0.73
CA ILE A 748 16.03 -16.57 -0.25
C ILE A 748 16.69 -16.04 1.03
N ASN A 749 17.23 -16.94 1.85
CA ASN A 749 17.99 -16.54 3.03
C ASN A 749 19.34 -15.89 2.72
N THR A 750 19.93 -16.15 1.55
CA THR A 750 21.16 -15.47 1.06
C THR A 750 20.89 -14.14 0.37
N VAL A 751 19.67 -13.87 -0.08
CA VAL A 751 19.33 -12.58 -0.71
C VAL A 751 19.48 -11.46 0.33
N PRO A 752 20.37 -10.47 0.09
CA PRO A 752 20.57 -9.35 1.00
C PRO A 752 19.27 -8.57 1.21
N LEU A 753 19.04 -8.12 2.45
CA LEU A 753 17.88 -7.30 2.76
C LEU A 753 18.02 -5.95 2.06
N VAL A 754 17.02 -5.58 1.26
CA VAL A 754 16.97 -4.27 0.61
C VAL A 754 16.30 -3.31 1.57
N GLY A 755 16.98 -2.23 1.98
CA GLY A 755 16.42 -1.23 2.87
C GLY A 755 17.06 -1.23 4.26
N VAL A 756 16.51 -0.42 5.16
CA VAL A 756 17.05 -0.14 6.49
C VAL A 756 15.93 -0.22 7.52
N ASP A 757 16.18 -0.93 8.63
CA ASP A 757 15.33 -0.90 9.81
C ASP A 757 15.60 0.39 10.61
N ILE A 758 14.55 1.18 10.85
CA ILE A 758 14.60 2.41 11.63
C ILE A 758 13.76 2.21 12.89
N PRO A 759 14.35 2.35 14.09
CA PRO A 759 13.60 2.23 15.33
C PRO A 759 12.61 3.39 15.43
N LEU A 760 11.35 3.07 15.74
CA LEU A 760 10.33 4.09 15.87
C LEU A 760 10.51 4.85 17.19
N VAL A 761 10.54 6.17 17.08
CA VAL A 761 10.53 7.06 18.24
C VAL A 761 9.10 7.13 18.75
N ALA A 762 8.89 6.74 20.02
CA ALA A 762 7.61 6.94 20.67
C ALA A 762 7.33 8.45 20.77
N PRO A 763 6.11 8.91 20.44
CA PRO A 763 5.77 10.32 20.62
C PRO A 763 5.96 10.69 22.09
N GLU A 764 6.68 11.79 22.36
CA GLU A 764 6.78 12.32 23.72
C GLU A 764 5.37 12.66 24.19
N PRO A 765 4.95 12.23 25.41
CA PRO A 765 3.68 12.68 25.95
C PRO A 765 3.68 14.21 25.95
N PRO A 766 2.57 14.87 25.59
CA PRO A 766 2.51 16.32 25.59
C PRO A 766 2.96 16.78 26.96
N LYS A 767 4.06 17.56 27.00
CA LYS A 767 4.57 18.11 28.26
C LYS A 767 3.39 18.82 28.88
N ASN A 768 2.93 18.34 30.04
CA ASN A 768 1.82 18.95 30.76
C ASN A 768 2.16 20.42 30.90
N VAL A 769 1.57 21.23 30.05
CA VAL A 769 1.66 22.67 30.15
C VAL A 769 0.82 22.92 31.38
N THR A 770 1.48 22.96 32.55
CA THR A 770 0.86 23.33 33.81
C THR A 770 -0.02 24.52 33.46
N PRO A 771 -1.35 24.46 33.63
CA PRO A 771 -2.24 25.55 33.27
C PRO A 771 -1.69 26.78 33.96
N GLY A 772 -0.94 27.58 33.21
CA GLY A 772 -0.25 28.71 33.77
C GLY A 772 -1.36 29.60 34.27
N THR A 773 -1.30 29.97 35.54
CA THR A 773 -1.98 31.13 36.10
C THR A 773 -1.47 32.39 35.39
N GLY A 774 -1.70 32.46 34.07
CA GLY A 774 -1.54 33.64 33.26
C GLY A 774 -2.62 34.63 33.71
N PRO A 775 -2.27 35.87 34.07
CA PRO A 775 -3.22 36.86 34.49
C PRO A 775 -4.01 37.32 33.25
N GLY A 776 -5.26 36.86 33.12
CA GLY A 776 -6.16 37.33 32.06
C GLY A 776 -7.01 36.20 31.50
N GLY A 777 -8.03 35.78 32.26
CA GLY A 777 -9.13 35.00 31.69
C GLY A 777 -9.78 35.80 30.56
N PHE A 778 -9.88 35.19 29.37
CA PHE A 778 -10.74 35.67 28.31
C PHE A 778 -12.20 35.66 28.79
N PRO A 779 -12.91 36.80 28.80
CA PRO A 779 -14.33 36.80 29.04
C PRO A 779 -15.01 36.26 27.79
N GLY A 780 -15.46 35.00 27.85
CA GLY A 780 -16.38 34.41 26.90
C GLY A 780 -17.77 35.05 27.03
N GLY A 781 -17.92 36.26 26.51
CA GLY A 781 -19.21 36.92 26.29
C GLY A 781 -19.49 37.00 24.81
N PHE A 782 -20.30 36.09 24.28
CA PHE A 782 -20.94 36.28 22.97
C PHE A 782 -21.92 37.47 23.08
N PRO A 783 -21.76 38.54 22.29
CA PRO A 783 -22.79 39.56 22.19
C PRO A 783 -23.88 39.03 21.27
N GLY A 784 -25.01 38.61 21.85
CA GLY A 784 -26.26 38.48 21.12
C GLY A 784 -26.75 39.87 20.70
N GLY A 785 -26.60 40.20 19.43
CA GLY A 785 -27.11 41.43 18.84
C GLY A 785 -27.86 41.13 17.54
N SER A 786 -29.19 41.15 17.60
CA SER A 786 -30.06 41.24 16.43
C SER A 786 -29.85 42.57 15.70
N PRO A 787 -29.77 42.63 14.36
CA PRO A 787 -29.90 43.87 13.63
C PRO A 787 -31.38 44.12 13.34
N GLY A 788 -31.97 45.03 14.12
CA GLY A 788 -33.21 45.72 13.78
C GLY A 788 -33.02 46.64 12.58
N GLY A 789 -34.09 46.77 11.80
CA GLY A 789 -34.10 47.50 10.53
C GLY A 789 -33.86 49.01 10.66
N GLY A 790 -33.28 49.55 9.60
CA GLY A 790 -33.20 50.98 9.33
C GLY A 790 -32.94 51.23 7.86
N ARG A 791 -33.99 51.66 7.13
CA ARG A 791 -33.87 52.45 5.89
C ARG A 791 -33.29 53.81 6.26
N PRO A 792 -32.39 54.38 5.43
CA PRO A 792 -32.81 55.39 4.46
C PRO A 792 -32.10 55.20 3.10
N GLY A 793 -32.71 55.46 1.95
CA GLY A 793 -32.92 56.81 1.42
C GLY A 793 -32.10 56.92 0.13
N GLY A 794 -32.75 57.24 -0.98
CA GLY A 794 -32.19 57.14 -2.33
C GLY A 794 -31.31 58.30 -2.78
N GLY A 795 -30.87 58.18 -4.04
CA GLY A 795 -30.04 59.14 -4.79
C GLY A 795 -28.63 58.56 -4.97
N GLY A 796 -28.04 58.43 -6.14
CA GLY A 796 -28.31 58.89 -7.50
C GLY A 796 -26.98 58.69 -8.23
N ASN A 797 -27.00 58.04 -9.39
CA ASN A 797 -25.87 58.01 -10.33
C ASN A 797 -25.87 59.37 -11.07
N PRO A 798 -24.72 59.97 -11.48
CA PRO A 798 -23.89 59.42 -12.56
C PRO A 798 -22.36 59.68 -12.50
N ASP A 799 -21.62 58.86 -13.25
CA ASP A 799 -20.38 59.10 -14.01
C ASP A 799 -19.28 60.05 -13.47
N GLN A 800 -18.04 59.54 -13.36
CA GLN A 800 -16.86 59.98 -14.15
C GLN A 800 -15.52 59.36 -13.67
N ASN A 801 -14.73 58.94 -14.67
CA ASN A 801 -13.29 58.59 -14.73
C ASN A 801 -12.76 57.30 -14.08
#